data_AF-A0AAV9M7W8-F1
#
_entry.id   AF-A0AAV9M7W8-F1
#
_cell.length_a   1.000
_cell.length_b   1.000
_cell.length_c   1.000
_cell.angle_alpha   90.00
_cell.angle_beta   90.00
_cell.angle_gamma   90.00
#
_symmetry.space_group_name_H-M   'P 1'
#
loop_
_entity.id
_entity.type
_entity.pdbx_description
1 polymer ?
#
loop_
_entity_poly.entity_id
_entity_poly.type
_entity_poly.pdbx_seq_one_letter_code
_entity_poly.pdbx_strand_id
1 'polypeptide(L)'
;MSNHVINGNWLNEVLLKVGAIAGDVLYVMQKLLPRSINKDDTSKISLCSIQILEKTKDLKEQVEMYYKSLKFTPSQFPTFGGLSFLDSLLRKLNEMSKSKSGLDFLMKPLLGNLEKELSSLTSILEKELSSIFRGIVHHEHKIPKDLQRRTINLAYEVEVAIDSILAQYNAFLHIFCSLPTILKEIMQINAEVTEMWSDDIPLNPHYVAATFKHLPAGHSNPVTDEEVVGFENKAEELIDYLIRGTNELDVVPIVGMGGQGKTTIARKLYNNDIIVSRFDVRAWCIISQTYNRRELLQDIFSQVTGSKDKGDTVDVLADMLRRKLMGKRYLIVLDDMWDCMAWDDLRLSFPDVGMRSRIVVTTRLEEVGKQVKYHTDPYSLPFLTTEESCQLLQKKVFQKEDCPPELQYVSQAVAEKCKGLPLVVVLVAGIIKKRKMEEFWWNEVKDALFDYLDSEFEEYSLATMQLSFDNLPDCLKPCLLYMGMFSEDARIPASKLISLWIAEGFVENTESGRLMEEEAECYLMDLISSNVVIVSKKGYNGKVKCCQVHDVVHHFCLEKSREEKFMLAVKGQYIQFQPLDWKGSRVSFSFSEELSKFASLVSKTQKPFHQHLRSLITANGGESIDVIPFCQISELRLLKVLDLSSYTVEFLSLATFKPLNQLKYLAVWADKFYFDPGSHLPHIETLIVKNFPYGVRLPVSFLEMEKLRHAHFGWAVFDKQGLFEGSSKLENLRILKKIVGFPIDRLDVLSRRCPSTTSHQISQG
;
A
#
# COMPACT_ATOMS: atom_id res chain seq x y z
N MET A 1 -4.56 29.34 2.02
CA MET A 1 -4.06 30.70 2.34
C MET A 1 -3.86 31.44 1.02
N SER A 2 -4.25 32.71 1.00
CA SER A 2 -4.46 33.55 -0.18
C SER A 2 -3.26 33.65 -1.13
N ASN A 3 -3.58 33.61 -2.43
CA ASN A 3 -2.73 33.92 -3.57
C ASN A 3 -1.80 35.11 -3.32
N HIS A 4 -0.49 34.86 -3.20
CA HIS A 4 0.46 35.82 -3.74
C HIS A 4 0.52 35.57 -5.24
N VAL A 5 -0.25 36.40 -5.97
CA VAL A 5 -0.01 36.66 -7.38
C VAL A 5 1.49 36.92 -7.51
N ILE A 6 2.19 36.10 -8.31
CA ILE A 6 3.57 36.38 -8.71
C ILE A 6 3.56 37.83 -9.19
N ASN A 7 4.20 38.73 -8.46
CA ASN A 7 4.27 40.13 -8.85
C ASN A 7 5.03 40.15 -10.17
N GLY A 8 4.31 40.21 -11.30
CA GLY A 8 4.90 40.04 -12.63
C GLY A 8 6.07 40.99 -12.88
N ASN A 9 6.07 42.13 -12.19
CA ASN A 9 7.15 43.11 -12.19
C ASN A 9 8.48 42.55 -11.63
N TRP A 10 8.46 41.76 -10.56
CA TRP A 10 9.68 41.18 -9.99
C TRP A 10 10.26 40.07 -10.88
N LEU A 11 9.41 39.21 -11.43
CA LEU A 11 9.85 38.17 -12.36
C LEU A 11 10.47 38.78 -13.62
N ASN A 12 9.86 39.84 -14.15
CA ASN A 12 10.39 40.58 -15.30
C ASN A 12 11.74 41.23 -14.97
N GLU A 13 11.91 41.79 -13.78
CA GLU A 13 13.18 42.40 -13.33
C GLU A 13 14.31 41.34 -13.20
N VAL A 14 14.00 40.17 -12.63
CA VAL A 14 14.91 39.03 -12.56
C VAL A 14 15.27 38.53 -13.96
N LEU A 15 14.30 38.36 -14.85
CA LEU A 15 14.53 37.91 -16.25
C LEU A 15 15.40 38.88 -17.04
N LEU A 16 15.24 40.19 -16.84
CA LEU A 16 16.10 41.21 -17.45
C LEU A 16 17.56 41.08 -16.98
N LYS A 17 17.78 40.87 -15.68
CA LYS A 17 19.12 40.64 -15.13
C LYS A 17 19.75 39.34 -15.61
N VAL A 18 18.97 38.26 -15.69
CA VAL A 18 19.43 36.99 -16.29
C VAL A 18 19.82 37.18 -17.75
N GLY A 19 19.02 37.91 -18.53
CA GLY A 19 19.33 38.23 -19.92
C GLY A 19 20.63 39.04 -20.07
N ALA A 20 20.88 39.98 -19.18
CA ALA A 20 22.14 40.74 -19.15
C ALA A 20 23.35 39.85 -18.85
N ILE A 21 23.25 38.97 -17.84
CA ILE A 21 24.32 38.02 -17.49
C ILE A 21 24.56 37.03 -18.64
N ALA A 22 23.50 36.51 -19.26
CA ALA A 22 23.61 35.61 -20.40
C ALA A 22 24.32 36.28 -21.60
N GLY A 23 24.00 37.56 -21.87
CA GLY A 23 24.70 38.36 -22.86
C GLY A 23 26.19 38.53 -22.57
N ASP A 24 26.55 38.83 -21.31
CA ASP A 24 27.95 38.95 -20.88
C ASP A 24 28.71 37.61 -21.00
N VAL A 25 28.07 36.49 -20.65
CA VAL A 25 28.65 35.14 -20.81
C VAL A 25 28.85 34.81 -22.29
N LEU A 26 27.86 35.12 -23.15
CA LEU A 26 27.96 34.89 -24.58
C LEU A 26 29.12 35.69 -25.20
N TYR A 27 29.30 36.94 -24.75
CA TYR A 27 30.41 37.80 -25.15
C TYR A 27 31.77 37.19 -24.76
N VAL A 28 31.91 36.69 -23.54
CA VAL A 28 33.12 36.00 -23.08
C VAL A 28 33.37 34.72 -23.89
N MET A 29 32.34 33.91 -24.15
CA MET A 29 32.46 32.69 -24.95
C MET A 29 32.87 32.98 -26.40
N GLN A 30 32.30 34.01 -27.03
CA GLN A 30 32.67 34.43 -28.39
C GLN A 30 34.13 34.92 -28.49
N LYS A 31 34.63 35.58 -27.44
CA LYS A 31 36.03 36.03 -27.35
C LYS A 31 37.03 34.91 -27.06
N LEU A 32 36.58 33.77 -26.54
CA LEU A 32 37.39 32.57 -26.28
C LEU A 32 37.44 31.59 -27.48
N LEU A 33 36.64 31.79 -28.53
CA LEU A 33 36.73 31.00 -29.77
C LEU A 33 38.06 31.30 -30.53
N PRO A 34 38.58 30.37 -31.35
CA PRO A 34 40.01 30.27 -31.67
C PRO A 34 40.49 31.29 -32.72
N ARG A 35 40.56 32.58 -32.36
CA ARG A 35 41.33 33.59 -33.08
C ARG A 35 42.23 34.31 -32.07
N SER A 36 43.52 33.93 -32.08
CA SER A 36 44.66 34.48 -31.33
C SER A 36 44.31 35.52 -30.26
N ILE A 37 44.13 35.06 -29.01
CA ILE A 37 43.91 35.93 -27.85
C ILE A 37 45.19 36.72 -27.58
N ASN A 38 45.15 38.05 -27.71
CA ASN A 38 46.26 38.92 -27.31
C ASN A 38 46.19 39.26 -25.80
N LYS A 39 47.29 39.78 -25.24
CA LYS A 39 47.41 40.13 -23.82
C LYS A 39 46.32 41.12 -23.35
N ASP A 40 45.85 42.01 -24.24
CA ASP A 40 44.77 42.97 -24.00
C ASP A 40 43.36 42.34 -24.05
N ASP A 41 43.17 41.25 -24.80
CA ASP A 41 41.92 40.48 -24.76
C ASP A 41 41.81 39.67 -23.47
N THR A 42 42.94 39.23 -22.91
CA THR A 42 42.99 38.42 -21.69
C THR A 42 42.56 39.23 -20.45
N SER A 43 43.00 40.49 -20.34
CA SER A 43 42.59 41.41 -19.27
C SER A 43 41.10 41.78 -19.38
N LYS A 44 40.59 42.00 -20.60
CA LYS A 44 39.16 42.26 -20.85
C LYS A 44 38.27 41.06 -20.51
N ILE A 45 38.70 39.84 -20.85
CA ILE A 45 37.99 38.60 -20.48
C ILE A 45 37.97 38.42 -18.95
N SER A 46 39.09 38.68 -18.28
CA SER A 46 39.16 38.63 -16.80
C SER A 46 38.22 39.64 -16.15
N LEU A 47 38.16 40.87 -16.66
CA LEU A 47 37.27 41.92 -16.14
C LEU A 47 35.79 41.56 -16.35
N CYS A 48 35.40 41.08 -17.54
CA CYS A 48 34.05 40.61 -17.80
C CYS A 48 33.69 39.41 -16.91
N SER A 49 34.63 38.49 -16.66
CA SER A 49 34.39 37.34 -15.77
C SER A 49 34.12 37.77 -14.33
N ILE A 50 34.83 38.79 -13.84
CA ILE A 50 34.57 39.40 -12.52
C ILE A 50 33.20 40.09 -12.50
N GLN A 51 32.86 40.86 -13.53
CA GLN A 51 31.55 41.52 -13.65
C GLN A 51 30.39 40.52 -13.71
N ILE A 52 30.56 39.41 -14.45
CA ILE A 52 29.59 38.31 -14.48
C ILE A 52 29.43 37.74 -13.07
N LEU A 53 30.52 37.50 -12.36
CA LEU A 53 30.48 36.96 -11.00
C LEU A 53 29.77 37.91 -10.02
N GLU A 54 30.03 39.21 -10.09
CA GLU A 54 29.38 40.24 -9.27
C GLU A 54 27.88 40.35 -9.58
N LYS A 55 27.50 40.44 -10.86
CA LYS A 55 26.08 40.46 -11.28
C LYS A 55 25.35 39.18 -10.87
N THR A 56 26.02 38.04 -10.93
CA THR A 56 25.45 36.75 -10.49
C THR A 56 25.25 36.73 -8.97
N LYS A 57 26.18 37.31 -8.19
CA LYS A 57 26.03 37.46 -6.73
C LYS A 57 24.88 38.40 -6.36
N ASP A 58 24.77 39.58 -6.99
CA ASP A 58 23.65 40.51 -6.77
C ASP A 58 22.30 39.85 -7.09
N LEU A 59 22.20 39.20 -8.25
CA LEU A 59 20.98 38.50 -8.63
C LEU A 59 20.62 37.40 -7.62
N LYS A 60 21.62 36.64 -7.16
CA LYS A 60 21.44 35.62 -6.13
C LYS A 60 20.89 36.22 -4.84
N GLU A 61 21.48 37.30 -4.32
CA GLU A 61 21.03 37.95 -3.07
C GLU A 61 19.58 38.44 -3.18
N GLN A 62 19.19 39.01 -4.32
CA GLN A 62 17.82 39.48 -4.54
C GLN A 62 16.81 38.35 -4.59
N VAL A 63 17.15 37.24 -5.26
CA VAL A 63 16.32 36.03 -5.29
C VAL A 63 16.21 35.43 -3.89
N GLU A 64 17.31 35.34 -3.14
CA GLU A 64 17.29 34.87 -1.75
C GLU A 64 16.41 35.72 -0.85
N MET A 65 16.51 37.05 -0.94
CA MET A 65 15.72 37.97 -0.12
C MET A 65 14.21 37.80 -0.37
N TYR A 66 13.80 37.63 -1.63
CA TYR A 66 12.40 37.37 -1.98
C TYR A 66 11.90 36.07 -1.34
N TYR A 67 12.60 34.96 -1.50
CA TYR A 67 12.17 33.68 -0.94
C TYR A 67 12.23 33.64 0.59
N LYS A 68 13.21 34.29 1.22
CA LYS A 68 13.30 34.44 2.69
C LYS A 68 12.15 35.27 3.27
N SER A 69 11.54 36.16 2.48
CA SER A 69 10.37 36.94 2.92
C SER A 69 9.08 36.12 2.99
N LEU A 70 9.04 34.95 2.34
CA LEU A 70 7.90 34.06 2.39
C LEU A 70 7.82 33.39 3.76
N LYS A 71 6.60 33.28 4.29
CA LYS A 71 6.33 32.53 5.52
C LYS A 71 6.00 31.09 5.15
N PHE A 72 6.87 30.16 5.55
CA PHE A 72 6.53 28.75 5.64
C PHE A 72 6.09 28.43 7.06
N THR A 73 5.04 27.62 7.19
CA THR A 73 4.62 27.09 8.48
C THR A 73 4.59 25.57 8.31
N PRO A 74 5.48 24.85 8.99
CA PRO A 74 5.49 23.41 8.97
C PRO A 74 4.15 22.87 9.39
N SER A 75 3.75 21.82 8.72
CA SER A 75 2.47 21.22 8.94
C SER A 75 2.45 20.37 10.20
N GLN A 76 1.32 20.38 10.91
CA GLN A 76 1.07 19.40 11.97
C GLN A 76 0.39 18.17 11.37
N PHE A 77 1.18 17.26 10.80
CA PHE A 77 0.67 16.02 10.22
C PHE A 77 1.22 14.82 10.97
N PRO A 78 0.42 14.09 11.77
CA PRO A 78 0.87 12.77 12.23
C PRO A 78 1.36 11.96 11.03
N THR A 79 2.55 11.36 11.15
CA THR A 79 3.04 10.48 10.09
C THR A 79 3.52 9.16 10.67
N PHE A 80 3.13 8.09 9.98
CA PHE A 80 3.35 6.71 10.38
C PHE A 80 4.72 6.20 9.91
N GLY A 81 5.42 5.43 10.75
CA GLY A 81 6.78 4.94 10.50
C GLY A 81 7.72 5.09 11.70
N GLY A 82 7.28 5.74 12.78
CA GLY A 82 8.03 5.78 14.05
C GLY A 82 9.46 6.28 13.86
N LEU A 83 10.38 5.67 14.61
CA LEU A 83 11.82 5.95 14.49
C LEU A 83 12.43 5.35 13.21
N SER A 84 11.91 4.22 12.70
CA SER A 84 12.40 3.62 11.45
C SER A 84 12.35 4.56 10.24
N PHE A 85 11.38 5.48 10.20
CA PHE A 85 11.34 6.52 9.17
C PHE A 85 12.51 7.51 9.28
N LEU A 86 12.89 7.91 10.50
CA LEU A 86 14.02 8.81 10.73
C LEU A 86 15.32 8.19 10.23
N ASP A 87 15.56 6.91 10.50
CA ASP A 87 16.74 6.20 10.01
C ASP A 87 16.81 6.13 8.49
N SER A 88 15.65 5.91 7.84
CA SER A 88 15.54 5.95 6.38
C SER A 88 15.86 7.34 5.82
N LEU A 89 15.33 8.40 6.43
CA LEU A 89 15.61 9.78 6.03
C LEU A 89 17.07 10.17 6.26
N LEU A 90 17.66 9.79 7.40
CA LEU A 90 19.06 10.05 7.72
C LEU A 90 20.00 9.39 6.70
N ARG A 91 19.73 8.15 6.30
CA ARG A 91 20.46 7.49 5.21
C ARG A 91 20.34 8.25 3.89
N LYS A 92 19.14 8.68 3.53
CA LYS A 92 18.90 9.48 2.33
C LYS A 92 19.67 10.81 2.36
N LEU A 93 19.69 11.51 3.51
CA LEU A 93 20.47 12.73 3.71
C LEU A 93 21.97 12.49 3.52
N ASN A 94 22.49 11.41 4.08
CA ASN A 94 23.90 11.01 3.98
C ASN A 94 24.30 10.60 2.54
N GLU A 95 23.43 9.88 1.83
CA GLU A 95 23.64 9.57 0.41
C GLU A 95 23.68 10.83 -0.44
N MET A 96 22.78 11.78 -0.20
CA MET A 96 22.77 13.06 -0.92
C MET A 96 23.98 13.92 -0.60
N SER A 97 24.47 13.93 0.65
CA SER A 97 25.65 14.72 1.04
C SER A 97 26.92 14.23 0.32
N LYS A 98 26.98 12.92 0.01
CA LYS A 98 28.06 12.28 -0.78
C LYS A 98 27.95 12.53 -2.29
N SER A 99 26.77 12.84 -2.81
CA SER A 99 26.56 13.07 -4.24
C SER A 99 27.24 14.36 -4.74
N LYS A 100 27.62 14.40 -6.03
CA LYS A 100 28.12 15.60 -6.72
C LYS A 100 27.00 16.16 -7.60
N SER A 101 26.28 17.17 -7.12
CA SER A 101 25.18 17.83 -7.85
C SER A 101 25.47 19.32 -8.12
N GLY A 102 24.82 19.90 -9.13
CA GLY A 102 24.94 21.34 -9.44
C GLY A 102 24.42 22.27 -8.34
N LEU A 103 23.66 21.75 -7.36
CA LEU A 103 23.11 22.50 -6.22
C LEU A 103 23.95 22.33 -4.94
N ASP A 104 25.08 21.63 -5.01
CA ASP A 104 25.94 21.27 -3.88
C ASP A 104 26.33 22.46 -3.00
N PHE A 105 26.66 23.61 -3.61
CA PHE A 105 27.09 24.80 -2.89
C PHE A 105 26.01 25.38 -1.97
N LEU A 106 24.74 25.26 -2.35
CA LEU A 106 23.61 25.80 -1.57
C LEU A 106 23.03 24.78 -0.60
N MET A 107 23.02 23.49 -0.97
CA MET A 107 22.31 22.46 -0.22
C MET A 107 23.16 21.77 0.84
N LYS A 108 24.47 21.54 0.60
CA LYS A 108 25.30 20.72 1.52
C LYS A 108 25.33 21.24 2.96
N PRO A 109 25.45 22.56 3.24
CA PRO A 109 25.41 23.06 4.61
C PRO A 109 24.07 22.82 5.30
N LEU A 110 22.96 23.02 4.59
CA LEU A 110 21.61 22.80 5.12
C LEU A 110 21.35 21.32 5.41
N LEU A 111 21.71 20.44 4.48
CA LEU A 111 21.55 18.99 4.65
C LEU A 111 22.41 18.46 5.80
N GLY A 112 23.66 18.90 5.93
CA GLY A 112 24.54 18.49 7.02
C GLY A 112 24.03 18.92 8.40
N ASN A 113 23.45 20.12 8.50
CA ASN A 113 22.82 20.56 9.75
C ASN A 113 21.55 19.76 10.07
N LEU A 114 20.70 19.50 9.07
CA LEU A 114 19.51 18.66 9.25
C LEU A 114 19.87 17.24 9.71
N GLU A 115 20.86 16.62 9.06
CA GLU A 115 21.38 15.30 9.41
C GLU A 115 21.86 15.27 10.87
N LYS A 116 22.65 16.28 11.27
CA LYS A 116 23.18 16.40 12.64
C LYS A 116 22.06 16.50 13.69
N GLU A 117 21.12 17.43 13.50
CA GLU A 117 20.05 17.68 14.48
C GLU A 117 19.06 16.52 14.56
N LEU A 118 18.68 15.92 13.42
CA LEU A 118 17.82 14.74 13.40
C LEU A 118 18.52 13.51 13.99
N SER A 119 19.82 13.32 13.76
CA SER A 119 20.57 12.22 14.37
C SER A 119 20.62 12.36 15.90
N SER A 120 20.81 13.60 16.39
CA SER A 120 20.74 13.92 17.82
C SER A 120 19.40 13.49 18.39
N LEU A 121 18.29 14.00 17.86
CA LEU A 121 16.94 13.66 18.32
C LEU A 121 16.64 12.17 18.25
N THR A 122 17.01 11.50 17.16
CA THR A 122 16.79 10.07 16.98
C THR A 122 17.49 9.28 18.08
N SER A 123 18.77 9.58 18.35
CA SER A 123 19.54 8.88 19.40
C SER A 123 18.95 9.05 20.80
N ILE A 124 18.32 10.19 21.08
CA ILE A 124 17.73 10.46 22.38
C ILE A 124 16.36 9.77 22.50
N LEU A 125 15.54 9.83 21.44
CA LEU A 125 14.25 9.12 21.39
C LEU A 125 14.44 7.59 21.48
N GLU A 126 15.47 7.03 20.86
CA GLU A 126 15.82 5.61 20.95
C GLU A 126 16.22 5.19 22.37
N LYS A 127 17.05 6.00 23.05
CA LYS A 127 17.46 5.75 24.43
C LYS A 127 16.27 5.71 25.39
N GLU A 128 15.33 6.65 25.25
CA GLU A 128 14.13 6.70 26.08
C GLU A 128 13.12 5.58 25.76
N LEU A 129 12.95 5.19 24.50
CA LEU A 129 12.10 4.03 24.21
C LEU A 129 12.73 2.75 24.76
N SER A 130 14.06 2.60 24.73
CA SER A 130 14.74 1.46 25.32
C SER A 130 14.60 1.37 26.86
N SER A 131 14.44 2.51 27.55
CA SER A 131 14.16 2.57 28.99
C SER A 131 12.69 2.25 29.30
N ILE A 132 11.75 2.70 28.46
CA ILE A 132 10.30 2.46 28.57
C ILE A 132 9.93 1.01 28.22
N PHE A 133 10.58 0.37 27.24
CA PHE A 133 10.32 -1.03 26.87
C PHE A 133 10.66 -2.04 27.99
N ARG A 134 11.32 -1.61 29.08
CA ARG A 134 11.56 -2.42 30.29
C ARG A 134 10.41 -2.41 31.31
N GLY A 135 9.37 -1.60 31.10
CA GLY A 135 8.15 -1.62 31.89
C GLY A 135 6.96 -1.13 31.07
N ILE A 136 6.04 -2.01 30.71
CA ILE A 136 4.82 -1.62 30.01
C ILE A 136 3.63 -1.83 30.94
N VAL A 137 2.93 -0.75 31.30
CA VAL A 137 1.57 -0.38 30.85
C VAL A 137 1.40 1.11 31.21
N HIS A 138 0.69 1.85 30.37
CA HIS A 138 0.53 3.31 30.39
C HIS A 138 0.01 3.90 31.71
N HIS A 139 0.73 4.88 32.25
CA HIS A 139 0.18 6.18 32.66
C HIS A 139 1.27 7.29 32.59
N GLU A 140 0.91 8.43 32.01
CA GLU A 140 1.50 9.76 32.26
C GLU A 140 2.86 10.22 31.68
N HIS A 141 3.22 9.88 30.45
CA HIS A 141 4.19 10.71 29.71
C HIS A 141 3.61 11.17 28.36
N LYS A 142 2.70 12.15 28.41
CA LYS A 142 2.14 12.83 27.22
C LYS A 142 3.20 13.61 26.45
N ILE A 143 4.28 14.00 27.13
CA ILE A 143 5.31 14.90 26.62
C ILE A 143 6.28 14.21 25.63
N PRO A 144 6.87 13.01 25.92
CA PRO A 144 7.74 12.30 24.97
C PRO A 144 7.02 11.87 23.69
N LYS A 145 5.75 11.44 23.79
CA LYS A 145 4.93 11.06 22.62
C LYS A 145 4.62 12.26 21.72
N ASP A 146 4.32 13.42 22.30
CA ASP A 146 4.09 14.65 21.52
C ASP A 146 5.36 15.09 20.79
N LEU A 147 6.50 15.03 21.47
CA LEU A 147 7.77 15.46 20.92
C LEU A 147 8.29 14.51 19.83
N GLN A 148 8.13 13.20 20.01
CA GLN A 148 8.37 12.20 18.98
C GLN A 148 7.50 12.48 17.75
N ARG A 149 6.21 12.73 17.95
CA ARG A 149 5.28 13.08 16.87
C ARG A 149 5.72 14.34 16.14
N ARG A 150 6.03 15.43 16.84
CA ARG A 150 6.54 16.69 16.23
C ARG A 150 7.79 16.44 15.39
N THR A 151 8.74 15.65 15.89
CA THR A 151 9.99 15.30 15.20
C THR A 151 9.73 14.53 13.90
N ILE A 152 8.89 13.49 13.95
CA ILE A 152 8.55 12.68 12.78
C ILE A 152 7.83 13.51 11.72
N ASN A 153 6.91 14.39 12.14
CA ASN A 153 6.18 15.26 11.22
C ASN A 153 7.13 16.20 10.46
N LEU A 154 8.09 16.81 11.18
CA LEU A 154 9.10 17.68 10.57
C LEU A 154 10.03 16.89 9.64
N ALA A 155 10.42 15.68 10.02
CA ALA A 155 11.20 14.79 9.15
C ALA A 155 10.46 14.47 7.85
N TYR A 156 9.13 14.28 7.89
CA TYR A 156 8.35 14.08 6.67
C TYR A 156 8.34 15.32 5.76
N GLU A 157 8.18 16.50 6.34
CA GLU A 157 8.29 17.77 5.61
C GLU A 157 9.69 17.96 4.99
N VAL A 158 10.74 17.51 5.68
CA VAL A 158 12.10 17.45 5.11
C VAL A 158 12.14 16.51 3.90
N GLU A 159 11.55 15.31 3.98
CA GLU A 159 11.49 14.38 2.85
C GLU A 159 10.74 15.00 1.65
N VAL A 160 9.59 15.64 1.89
CA VAL A 160 8.80 16.32 0.84
C VAL A 160 9.58 17.45 0.19
N ALA A 161 10.24 18.29 0.99
CA ALA A 161 11.06 19.38 0.50
C ALA A 161 12.23 18.88 -0.35
N ILE A 162 12.91 17.83 0.12
CA ILE A 162 14.01 17.18 -0.61
C ILE A 162 13.51 16.57 -1.92
N ASP A 163 12.44 15.78 -1.90
CA ASP A 163 11.86 15.19 -3.12
C ASP A 163 11.46 16.26 -4.12
N SER A 164 10.91 17.38 -3.64
CA SER A 164 10.51 18.53 -4.47
C SER A 164 11.72 19.19 -5.12
N ILE A 165 12.82 19.35 -4.39
CA ILE A 165 14.08 19.86 -4.94
C ILE A 165 14.63 18.92 -6.01
N LEU A 166 14.67 17.61 -5.72
CA LEU A 166 15.14 16.59 -6.66
C LEU A 166 14.25 16.52 -7.92
N ALA A 167 12.95 16.73 -7.78
CA ALA A 167 11.99 16.81 -8.88
C ALA A 167 11.99 18.18 -9.61
N GLN A 168 12.87 19.11 -9.22
CA GLN A 168 12.93 20.50 -9.72
C GLN A 168 11.56 21.20 -9.64
N TYR A 169 10.81 20.90 -8.60
CA TYR A 169 9.47 21.43 -8.34
C TYR A 169 9.53 22.38 -7.13
N ASN A 170 9.34 23.68 -7.37
CA ASN A 170 9.47 24.71 -6.33
C ASN A 170 10.80 24.65 -5.55
N ALA A 171 11.89 24.19 -6.18
CA ALA A 171 13.16 23.93 -5.50
C ALA A 171 13.67 25.13 -4.68
N PHE A 172 13.61 26.35 -5.23
CA PHE A 172 14.05 27.57 -4.53
C PHE A 172 13.19 27.91 -3.31
N LEU A 173 11.88 27.64 -3.35
CA LEU A 173 11.01 27.81 -2.18
C LEU A 173 11.47 26.88 -1.05
N HIS A 174 11.75 25.62 -1.35
CA HIS A 174 12.19 24.66 -0.35
C HIS A 174 13.60 24.95 0.17
N ILE A 175 14.53 25.34 -0.69
CA ILE A 175 15.92 25.66 -0.31
C ILE A 175 16.00 26.90 0.59
N PHE A 176 15.27 27.97 0.26
CA PHE A 176 15.42 29.26 0.94
C PHE A 176 14.36 29.57 2.00
N CYS A 177 13.24 28.85 1.99
CA CYS A 177 12.13 29.08 2.91
C CYS A 177 11.81 27.83 3.74
N SER A 178 11.37 26.73 3.12
CA SER A 178 10.89 25.56 3.88
C SER A 178 11.96 24.88 4.74
N LEU A 179 13.08 24.42 4.14
CA LEU A 179 14.12 23.69 4.87
C LEU A 179 14.75 24.52 6.00
N PRO A 180 15.09 25.81 5.82
CA PRO A 180 15.58 26.65 6.92
C PRO A 180 14.58 26.80 8.07
N THR A 181 13.28 26.96 7.77
CA THR A 181 12.24 27.03 8.80
C THR A 181 12.11 25.70 9.55
N ILE A 182 12.08 24.58 8.83
CA ILE A 182 12.00 23.25 9.44
C ILE A 182 13.22 22.98 10.32
N LEU A 183 14.43 23.29 9.83
CA LEU A 183 15.67 23.16 10.60
C LEU A 183 15.59 23.96 11.90
N LYS A 184 15.09 25.20 11.86
CA LYS A 184 14.92 26.03 13.07
C LYS A 184 13.98 25.39 14.08
N GLU A 185 12.88 24.78 13.63
CA GLU A 185 11.95 24.08 14.53
C GLU A 185 12.56 22.81 15.11
N ILE A 186 13.30 22.03 14.31
CA ILE A 186 14.04 20.86 14.79
C ILE A 186 15.07 21.27 15.86
N MET A 187 15.82 22.36 15.63
CA MET A 187 16.76 22.90 16.62
C MET A 187 16.06 23.33 17.91
N GLN A 188 14.86 23.92 17.80
CA GLN A 188 14.06 24.28 18.98
C GLN A 188 13.63 23.05 19.77
N ILE A 189 13.14 22.01 19.09
CA ILE A 189 12.78 20.73 19.72
C ILE A 189 14.01 20.11 20.39
N ASN A 190 15.17 20.13 19.73
CA ASN A 190 16.40 19.57 20.27
C ASN A 190 16.88 20.35 21.51
N ALA A 191 16.69 21.68 21.54
CA ALA A 191 16.94 22.49 22.73
C ALA A 191 15.96 22.17 23.87
N GLU A 192 14.64 22.12 23.59
CA GLU A 192 13.60 21.71 24.56
C GLU A 192 13.96 20.35 25.18
N VAL A 193 14.34 19.38 24.36
CA VAL A 193 14.80 18.04 24.77
C VAL A 193 16.05 18.08 25.64
N THR A 194 17.06 18.84 25.23
CA THR A 194 18.34 18.89 25.93
C THR A 194 18.17 19.53 27.32
N GLU A 195 17.36 20.59 27.43
CA GLU A 195 17.04 21.23 28.71
C GLU A 195 16.28 20.29 29.64
N MET A 196 15.29 19.55 29.12
CA MET A 196 14.48 18.61 29.92
C MET A 196 15.30 17.46 30.52
N TRP A 197 16.37 17.05 29.86
CA TRP A 197 17.16 15.87 30.23
C TRP A 197 18.60 16.20 30.68
N SER A 198 18.83 17.45 31.08
CA SER A 198 20.08 17.89 31.72
C SER A 198 20.15 17.58 33.23
N ASP A 199 19.07 17.10 33.85
CA ASP A 199 19.07 16.63 35.25
C ASP A 199 19.41 15.12 35.29
N ASP A 200 20.68 14.82 35.61
CA ASP A 200 21.28 13.47 35.65
C ASP A 200 20.43 12.42 36.41
N ILE A 201 20.05 11.34 35.73
CA ILE A 201 19.77 10.05 36.37
C ILE A 201 20.96 9.12 36.11
N PRO A 202 21.72 8.67 37.12
CA PRO A 202 22.85 7.78 36.91
C PRO A 202 22.35 6.37 36.60
N LEU A 203 22.69 5.86 35.40
CA LEU A 203 22.50 4.46 35.05
C LEU A 203 23.83 3.74 34.82
N ASN A 204 23.94 2.60 35.50
CA ASN A 204 25.05 1.65 35.50
C ASN A 204 25.38 1.09 34.11
N PRO A 205 26.61 0.58 33.89
CA PRO A 205 27.09 0.22 32.56
C PRO A 205 26.48 -1.08 32.02
N HIS A 206 25.95 -0.94 30.79
CA HIS A 206 25.97 -1.86 29.65
C HIS A 206 25.41 -3.29 29.78
N TYR A 207 24.39 -3.57 28.95
CA TYR A 207 24.45 -4.67 27.98
C TYR A 207 24.01 -4.13 26.61
N VAL A 208 24.85 -4.37 25.60
CA VAL A 208 24.64 -3.98 24.20
C VAL A 208 23.41 -4.68 23.63
N ALA A 209 22.63 -3.94 22.86
CA ALA A 209 21.46 -4.38 22.13
C ALA A 209 21.70 -5.73 21.42
N ALA A 210 20.81 -6.69 21.66
CA ALA A 210 20.57 -7.71 20.66
C ALA A 210 19.87 -7.00 19.49
N THR A 211 20.58 -6.81 18.38
CA THR A 211 19.95 -6.78 17.06
C THR A 211 18.83 -7.79 17.04
N PHE A 212 17.63 -7.41 16.56
CA PHE A 212 16.55 -8.33 16.25
C PHE A 212 17.14 -9.51 15.49
N LYS A 213 17.41 -10.62 16.20
CA LYS A 213 17.60 -11.89 15.55
C LYS A 213 16.19 -12.23 15.12
N HIS A 214 15.94 -12.16 13.81
CA HIS A 214 14.84 -12.91 13.23
C HIS A 214 14.80 -14.24 13.97
N LEU A 215 13.64 -14.59 14.55
CA LEU A 215 13.45 -15.99 14.88
C LEU A 215 13.81 -16.74 13.59
N PRO A 216 14.75 -17.69 13.64
CA PRO A 216 15.06 -18.46 12.44
C PRO A 216 13.72 -18.94 11.91
N ALA A 217 13.52 -18.76 10.61
CA ALA A 217 12.39 -19.33 9.91
C ALA A 217 12.49 -20.85 10.07
N GLY A 218 12.08 -21.36 11.24
CA GLY A 218 11.58 -22.70 11.36
C GLY A 218 10.50 -22.76 10.31
N HIS A 219 10.66 -23.68 9.37
CA HIS A 219 9.72 -23.94 8.31
C HIS A 219 8.38 -24.42 8.90
N SER A 220 7.68 -23.58 9.67
CA SER A 220 6.31 -23.79 10.06
C SER A 220 5.49 -23.36 8.85
N ASN A 221 5.22 -24.33 7.97
CA ASN A 221 4.22 -24.19 6.92
C ASN A 221 2.95 -23.60 7.56
N PRO A 222 2.52 -22.37 7.20
CA PRO A 222 1.25 -21.86 7.69
C PRO A 222 0.15 -22.67 7.02
N VAL A 223 -0.34 -23.71 7.68
CA VAL A 223 -1.22 -24.73 7.10
C VAL A 223 -2.46 -24.04 6.52
N THR A 224 -2.76 -24.34 5.25
CA THR A 224 -3.98 -23.89 4.53
C THR A 224 -5.21 -24.72 4.89
N ASP A 225 -5.04 -25.80 5.66
CA ASP A 225 -6.16 -26.43 6.35
C ASP A 225 -6.42 -25.61 7.60
N GLU A 226 -7.26 -24.58 7.44
CA GLU A 226 -8.02 -24.03 8.54
C GLU A 226 -8.92 -25.15 9.07
N GLU A 227 -8.38 -26.03 9.91
CA GLU A 227 -9.20 -26.95 10.68
C GLU A 227 -10.03 -26.07 11.63
N VAL A 228 -11.26 -25.81 11.17
CA VAL A 228 -12.23 -24.89 11.75
C VAL A 228 -12.70 -25.45 13.09
N VAL A 229 -12.23 -24.87 14.19
CA VAL A 229 -12.57 -25.25 15.57
C VAL A 229 -13.90 -24.64 16.01
N GLY A 230 -14.75 -25.40 16.69
CA GLY A 230 -15.95 -24.91 17.40
C GLY A 230 -17.21 -24.76 16.55
N PHE A 231 -17.16 -25.17 15.28
CA PHE A 231 -18.31 -25.13 14.37
C PHE A 231 -18.78 -26.53 13.95
N GLU A 232 -18.30 -27.61 14.56
CA GLU A 232 -18.68 -29.00 14.25
C GLU A 232 -20.19 -29.20 14.32
N ASN A 233 -20.77 -29.06 15.52
CA ASN A 233 -22.20 -29.30 15.75
C ASN A 233 -23.09 -28.34 14.94
N LYS A 234 -22.66 -27.08 14.81
CA LYS A 234 -23.40 -26.05 14.06
C LYS A 234 -23.38 -26.34 12.55
N ALA A 235 -22.27 -26.84 12.03
CA ALA A 235 -22.18 -27.25 10.64
C ALA A 235 -23.07 -28.48 10.36
N GLU A 236 -23.15 -29.45 11.27
CA GLU A 236 -24.04 -30.61 11.13
C GLU A 236 -25.52 -30.20 11.03
N GLU A 237 -25.96 -29.23 11.84
CA GLU A 237 -27.31 -28.67 11.77
C GLU A 237 -27.59 -28.00 10.41
N LEU A 238 -26.69 -27.12 9.96
CA LEU A 238 -26.83 -26.42 8.69
C LEU A 238 -26.74 -27.36 7.48
N ILE A 239 -25.96 -28.45 7.57
CA ILE A 239 -25.94 -29.52 6.57
C ILE A 239 -27.35 -30.12 6.43
N ASP A 240 -28.09 -30.28 7.53
CA ASP A 240 -29.45 -30.80 7.49
C ASP A 240 -30.40 -29.88 6.72
N TYR A 241 -30.33 -28.56 6.96
CA TYR A 241 -31.10 -27.56 6.21
C TYR A 241 -30.79 -27.58 4.71
N LEU A 242 -29.53 -27.84 4.33
CA LEU A 242 -29.12 -27.88 2.92
C LEU A 242 -29.55 -29.16 2.20
N ILE A 243 -29.62 -30.30 2.88
CA ILE A 243 -29.86 -31.60 2.23
C ILE A 243 -31.32 -32.06 2.36
N ARG A 244 -31.99 -31.66 3.45
CA ARG A 244 -33.40 -31.98 3.73
C ARG A 244 -34.32 -30.84 3.28
N GLY A 245 -35.62 -30.99 3.55
CA GLY A 245 -36.64 -30.00 3.21
C GLY A 245 -37.34 -30.22 1.86
N THR A 246 -37.94 -29.15 1.37
CA THR A 246 -38.81 -29.15 0.18
C THR A 246 -38.01 -29.36 -1.11
N ASN A 247 -38.73 -29.76 -2.17
CA ASN A 247 -38.17 -29.87 -3.52
C ASN A 247 -37.94 -28.50 -4.19
N GLU A 248 -38.62 -27.47 -3.69
CA GLU A 248 -38.50 -26.08 -4.13
C GLU A 248 -37.11 -25.52 -3.81
N LEU A 249 -36.79 -24.40 -4.47
CA LEU A 249 -35.66 -23.57 -4.11
C LEU A 249 -35.84 -23.08 -2.67
N ASP A 250 -34.77 -23.14 -1.89
CA ASP A 250 -34.77 -22.55 -0.55
C ASP A 250 -33.54 -21.68 -0.35
N VAL A 251 -33.70 -20.68 0.50
CA VAL A 251 -32.66 -19.73 0.91
C VAL A 251 -32.40 -19.98 2.39
N VAL A 252 -31.14 -20.21 2.75
CA VAL A 252 -30.68 -20.44 4.11
C VAL A 252 -29.84 -19.22 4.53
N PRO A 253 -30.43 -18.23 5.21
CA PRO A 253 -29.71 -17.05 5.67
C PRO A 253 -28.94 -17.38 6.96
N ILE A 254 -27.66 -17.06 7.02
CA ILE A 254 -26.80 -17.15 8.20
C ILE A 254 -26.50 -15.71 8.65
N VAL A 255 -27.03 -15.34 9.83
CA VAL A 255 -26.98 -13.98 10.37
C VAL A 255 -26.06 -13.94 11.58
N GLY A 256 -25.32 -12.84 11.73
CA GLY A 256 -24.42 -12.64 12.87
C GLY A 256 -23.50 -11.43 12.69
N MET A 257 -22.86 -11.00 13.77
CA MET A 257 -21.99 -9.81 13.78
C MET A 257 -20.71 -9.98 12.94
N GLY A 258 -20.00 -8.88 12.70
CA GLY A 258 -18.67 -8.89 12.09
C GLY A 258 -17.69 -9.75 12.91
N GLY A 259 -16.87 -10.56 12.25
CA GLY A 259 -15.89 -11.43 12.94
C GLY A 259 -16.46 -12.66 13.65
N GLN A 260 -17.77 -12.92 13.56
CA GLN A 260 -18.43 -14.07 14.21
C GLN A 260 -18.25 -15.41 13.49
N GLY A 261 -17.65 -15.42 12.29
CA GLY A 261 -17.31 -16.66 11.56
C GLY A 261 -18.35 -17.15 10.56
N LYS A 262 -19.27 -16.29 10.10
CA LYS A 262 -20.30 -16.63 9.07
C LYS A 262 -19.69 -17.19 7.77
N THR A 263 -18.72 -16.48 7.21
CA THR A 263 -17.97 -16.92 6.02
C THR A 263 -17.23 -18.23 6.28
N THR A 264 -16.72 -18.42 7.50
CA THR A 264 -16.00 -19.63 7.91
C THR A 264 -16.93 -20.85 7.95
N ILE A 265 -18.11 -20.74 8.58
CA ILE A 265 -19.08 -21.83 8.61
C ILE A 265 -19.65 -22.11 7.22
N ALA A 266 -19.98 -21.07 6.43
CA ALA A 266 -20.41 -21.24 5.05
C ALA A 266 -19.34 -21.96 4.21
N ARG A 267 -18.05 -21.70 4.44
CA ARG A 267 -16.94 -22.36 3.74
C ARG A 267 -16.80 -23.83 4.17
N LYS A 268 -16.98 -24.12 5.45
CA LYS A 268 -17.03 -25.49 5.99
C LYS A 268 -18.16 -26.29 5.34
N LEU A 269 -19.35 -25.69 5.20
CA LEU A 269 -20.49 -26.28 4.50
C LEU A 269 -20.22 -26.50 3.02
N TYR A 270 -19.73 -25.46 2.33
CA TYR A 270 -19.48 -25.51 0.90
C TYR A 270 -18.50 -26.61 0.52
N ASN A 271 -17.45 -26.83 1.33
CA ASN A 271 -16.42 -27.84 1.09
C ASN A 271 -16.72 -29.21 1.71
N ASN A 272 -17.83 -29.39 2.43
CA ASN A 272 -18.18 -30.66 3.05
C ASN A 272 -18.48 -31.73 1.99
N ASP A 273 -17.93 -32.94 2.14
CA ASP A 273 -18.08 -34.03 1.15
C ASP A 273 -19.54 -34.43 0.88
N ILE A 274 -20.39 -34.36 1.91
CA ILE A 274 -21.82 -34.66 1.77
C ILE A 274 -22.48 -33.59 0.88
N ILE A 275 -22.14 -32.31 1.08
CA ILE A 275 -22.63 -31.21 0.23
C ILE A 275 -22.06 -31.32 -1.19
N VAL A 276 -20.75 -31.55 -1.32
CA VAL A 276 -20.06 -31.68 -2.62
C VAL A 276 -20.70 -32.78 -3.47
N SER A 277 -21.03 -33.93 -2.87
CA SER A 277 -21.64 -35.06 -3.58
C SER A 277 -23.13 -34.87 -3.91
N ARG A 278 -23.81 -33.92 -3.26
CA ARG A 278 -25.26 -33.72 -3.37
C ARG A 278 -25.67 -32.74 -4.47
N PHE A 279 -24.84 -31.74 -4.76
CA PHE A 279 -25.13 -30.65 -5.69
C PHE A 279 -24.34 -30.81 -6.99
N ASP A 280 -25.04 -30.74 -8.14
CA ASP A 280 -24.43 -30.87 -9.47
C ASP A 280 -23.54 -29.68 -9.82
N VAL A 281 -23.90 -28.50 -9.29
CA VAL A 281 -23.22 -27.23 -9.53
C VAL A 281 -23.10 -26.45 -8.25
N ARG A 282 -21.95 -25.82 -8.03
CA ARG A 282 -21.71 -24.96 -6.89
C ARG A 282 -21.04 -23.67 -7.34
N ALA A 283 -21.44 -22.55 -6.75
CA ALA A 283 -20.79 -21.26 -6.93
C ALA A 283 -20.72 -20.50 -5.61
N TRP A 284 -19.68 -19.69 -5.45
CA TRP A 284 -19.50 -18.80 -4.31
C TRP A 284 -19.21 -17.40 -4.81
N CYS A 285 -20.02 -16.44 -4.38
CA CYS A 285 -19.86 -15.03 -4.72
C CYS A 285 -19.80 -14.20 -3.44
N ILE A 286 -18.87 -13.25 -3.37
CA ILE A 286 -18.76 -12.29 -2.26
C ILE A 286 -19.40 -10.98 -2.74
N ILE A 287 -20.32 -10.43 -1.95
CA ILE A 287 -21.10 -9.24 -2.28
C ILE A 287 -20.61 -8.09 -1.38
N SER A 288 -19.76 -7.23 -1.91
CA SER A 288 -19.33 -6.03 -1.19
C SER A 288 -20.45 -4.99 -1.07
N GLN A 289 -20.35 -4.07 -0.10
CA GLN A 289 -21.27 -2.92 0.07
C GLN A 289 -21.56 -2.15 -1.23
N THR A 290 -20.53 -2.02 -2.07
CA THR A 290 -20.68 -1.52 -3.44
C THR A 290 -20.34 -2.67 -4.37
N TYR A 291 -21.28 -3.07 -5.22
CA TYR A 291 -21.10 -4.20 -6.13
C TYR A 291 -21.54 -3.83 -7.56
N ASN A 292 -20.93 -4.49 -8.54
CA ASN A 292 -21.35 -4.39 -9.94
C ASN A 292 -22.15 -5.63 -10.33
N ARG A 293 -23.44 -5.46 -10.64
CA ARG A 293 -24.36 -6.56 -11.00
C ARG A 293 -23.80 -7.46 -12.12
N ARG A 294 -23.17 -6.87 -13.15
CA ARG A 294 -22.58 -7.63 -14.26
C ARG A 294 -21.41 -8.49 -13.77
N GLU A 295 -20.52 -7.93 -12.96
CA GLU A 295 -19.35 -8.66 -12.44
C GLU A 295 -19.77 -9.82 -11.54
N LEU A 296 -20.77 -9.62 -10.65
CA LEU A 296 -21.31 -10.69 -9.80
C LEU A 296 -21.90 -11.83 -10.65
N LEU A 297 -22.75 -11.50 -11.62
CA LEU A 297 -23.34 -12.49 -12.53
C LEU A 297 -22.25 -13.22 -13.33
N GLN A 298 -21.22 -12.51 -13.77
CA GLN A 298 -20.12 -13.08 -14.52
C GLN A 298 -19.28 -14.04 -13.68
N ASP A 299 -19.06 -13.73 -12.40
CA ASP A 299 -18.34 -14.60 -11.46
C ASP A 299 -19.12 -15.90 -11.25
N ILE A 300 -20.40 -15.81 -10.87
CA ILE A 300 -21.29 -16.97 -10.70
C ILE A 300 -21.34 -17.80 -12.00
N PHE A 301 -21.56 -17.16 -13.14
CA PHE A 301 -21.62 -17.84 -14.43
C PHE A 301 -20.32 -18.60 -14.74
N SER A 302 -19.16 -18.00 -14.44
CA SER A 302 -17.87 -18.63 -14.70
C SER A 302 -17.65 -19.87 -13.84
N GLN A 303 -18.13 -19.87 -12.60
CA GLN A 303 -18.06 -21.02 -11.70
C GLN A 303 -19.07 -22.12 -12.10
N VAL A 304 -20.26 -21.73 -12.55
CA VAL A 304 -21.31 -22.65 -13.01
C VAL A 304 -20.95 -23.35 -14.32
N THR A 305 -20.25 -22.67 -15.23
CA THR A 305 -19.98 -23.17 -16.59
C THR A 305 -18.53 -23.55 -16.86
N GLY A 306 -17.57 -23.09 -16.05
CA GLY A 306 -16.14 -23.22 -16.31
C GLY A 306 -15.61 -22.28 -17.40
N SER A 307 -16.41 -21.34 -17.88
CA SER A 307 -16.06 -20.42 -18.98
C SER A 307 -16.52 -18.99 -18.69
N LYS A 308 -15.77 -17.99 -19.16
CA LYS A 308 -16.25 -16.61 -19.18
C LYS A 308 -17.08 -16.38 -20.44
N ASP A 309 -18.20 -15.71 -20.29
CA ASP A 309 -19.06 -15.35 -21.40
C ASP A 309 -18.74 -13.93 -21.90
N LYS A 310 -19.12 -13.65 -23.15
CA LYS A 310 -19.04 -12.32 -23.77
C LYS A 310 -20.42 -11.68 -23.96
N GLY A 311 -21.42 -12.09 -23.18
CA GLY A 311 -22.78 -11.56 -23.31
C GLY A 311 -22.79 -10.03 -23.37
N ASP A 312 -23.36 -9.49 -24.46
CA ASP A 312 -23.30 -8.07 -24.77
C ASP A 312 -24.00 -7.23 -23.68
N THR A 313 -25.02 -7.77 -23.01
CA THR A 313 -25.79 -7.09 -21.95
C THR A 313 -25.92 -7.92 -20.65
N VAL A 314 -26.17 -7.24 -19.53
CA VAL A 314 -26.34 -7.84 -18.20
C VAL A 314 -27.52 -8.82 -18.16
N ASP A 315 -28.63 -8.47 -18.80
CA ASP A 315 -29.84 -9.31 -18.79
C ASP A 315 -29.69 -10.57 -19.63
N VAL A 316 -28.91 -10.51 -20.73
CA VAL A 316 -28.55 -11.71 -21.51
C VAL A 316 -27.69 -12.65 -20.67
N LEU A 317 -26.71 -12.13 -19.93
CA LEU A 317 -25.88 -12.92 -19.03
C LEU A 317 -26.72 -13.58 -17.91
N ALA A 318 -27.69 -12.85 -17.34
CA ALA A 318 -28.63 -13.38 -16.34
C ALA A 318 -29.51 -14.51 -16.91
N ASP A 319 -30.09 -14.34 -18.11
CA ASP A 319 -30.89 -15.39 -18.76
C ASP A 319 -30.04 -16.62 -19.11
N MET A 320 -28.81 -16.42 -19.58
CA MET A 320 -27.87 -17.50 -19.85
C MET A 320 -27.51 -18.28 -18.58
N LEU A 321 -27.21 -17.58 -17.47
CA LEU A 321 -26.99 -18.21 -16.17
C LEU A 321 -28.20 -19.05 -15.77
N ARG A 322 -29.40 -18.48 -15.85
CA ARG A 322 -30.66 -19.16 -15.55
C ARG A 322 -30.81 -20.45 -16.36
N ARG A 323 -30.62 -20.40 -17.68
CA ARG A 323 -30.69 -21.58 -18.56
C ARG A 323 -29.65 -22.65 -18.22
N LYS A 324 -28.45 -22.25 -17.76
CA LYS A 324 -27.38 -23.19 -17.36
C LYS A 324 -27.66 -23.88 -16.02
N LEU A 325 -28.46 -23.26 -15.16
CA LEU A 325 -28.90 -23.80 -13.88
C LEU A 325 -30.18 -24.67 -14.01
N MET A 326 -30.99 -24.45 -15.05
CA MET A 326 -32.18 -25.27 -15.29
C MET A 326 -31.86 -26.77 -15.39
N GLY A 327 -32.64 -27.58 -14.69
CA GLY A 327 -32.49 -29.04 -14.66
C GLY A 327 -31.33 -29.55 -13.81
N LYS A 328 -30.68 -28.69 -13.02
CA LYS A 328 -29.59 -29.06 -12.11
C LYS A 328 -29.94 -28.72 -10.67
N ARG A 329 -29.41 -29.50 -9.73
CA ARG A 329 -29.39 -29.12 -8.31
C ARG A 329 -28.17 -28.26 -8.04
N TYR A 330 -28.38 -26.98 -7.76
CA TYR A 330 -27.30 -26.03 -7.52
C TYR A 330 -27.24 -25.56 -6.06
N LEU A 331 -26.03 -25.30 -5.58
CA LEU A 331 -25.77 -24.57 -4.33
C LEU A 331 -25.03 -23.27 -4.68
N ILE A 332 -25.61 -22.13 -4.36
CA ILE A 332 -24.98 -20.83 -4.57
C ILE A 332 -24.81 -20.15 -3.22
N VAL A 333 -23.58 -19.74 -2.89
CA VAL A 333 -23.29 -18.96 -1.69
C VAL A 333 -23.18 -17.49 -2.10
N LEU A 334 -24.02 -16.66 -1.48
CA LEU A 334 -24.00 -15.21 -1.56
C LEU A 334 -23.45 -14.69 -0.21
N ASP A 335 -22.15 -14.46 -0.18
CA ASP A 335 -21.41 -14.14 1.04
C ASP A 335 -21.36 -12.62 1.27
N ASP A 336 -21.60 -12.21 2.51
CA ASP A 336 -21.55 -10.84 3.04
C ASP A 336 -22.57 -9.86 2.45
N MET A 337 -23.83 -10.25 2.31
CA MET A 337 -24.88 -9.35 1.79
C MET A 337 -25.18 -8.17 2.74
N TRP A 338 -25.10 -6.95 2.20
CA TRP A 338 -25.33 -5.69 2.94
C TRP A 338 -26.74 -5.11 2.77
N ASP A 339 -27.46 -5.49 1.71
CA ASP A 339 -28.84 -5.05 1.48
C ASP A 339 -29.62 -6.10 0.65
N CYS A 340 -30.91 -5.84 0.45
CA CYS A 340 -31.78 -6.66 -0.37
C CYS A 340 -31.73 -6.33 -1.87
N MET A 341 -31.07 -5.24 -2.27
CA MET A 341 -30.93 -4.87 -3.68
C MET A 341 -30.13 -5.93 -4.44
N ALA A 342 -29.05 -6.43 -3.82
CA ALA A 342 -28.26 -7.51 -4.41
C ALA A 342 -29.09 -8.80 -4.61
N TRP A 343 -30.04 -9.07 -3.70
CA TRP A 343 -30.95 -10.19 -3.85
C TRP A 343 -31.92 -9.97 -5.01
N ASP A 344 -32.54 -8.79 -5.10
CA ASP A 344 -33.46 -8.46 -6.18
C ASP A 344 -32.80 -8.50 -7.56
N ASP A 345 -31.54 -8.06 -7.65
CA ASP A 345 -30.75 -8.07 -8.88
C ASP A 345 -30.41 -9.49 -9.39
N LEU A 346 -30.26 -10.44 -8.47
CA LEU A 346 -29.77 -11.79 -8.75
C LEU A 346 -30.88 -12.85 -8.79
N ARG A 347 -31.93 -12.73 -7.96
CA ARG A 347 -32.91 -13.81 -7.72
C ARG A 347 -33.58 -14.35 -8.97
N LEU A 348 -33.83 -13.49 -9.97
CA LEU A 348 -34.44 -13.89 -11.24
C LEU A 348 -33.53 -14.80 -12.10
N SER A 349 -32.23 -14.81 -11.80
CA SER A 349 -31.24 -15.68 -12.44
C SER A 349 -31.24 -17.10 -11.88
N PHE A 350 -31.89 -17.33 -10.73
CA PHE A 350 -31.90 -18.62 -10.04
C PHE A 350 -33.25 -19.33 -10.27
N PRO A 351 -33.33 -20.32 -11.18
CA PRO A 351 -34.59 -20.97 -11.49
C PRO A 351 -35.00 -21.93 -10.36
N ASP A 352 -36.25 -21.84 -9.91
CA ASP A 352 -36.89 -22.91 -9.15
C ASP A 352 -37.62 -23.86 -10.11
N VAL A 353 -37.09 -25.07 -10.22
CA VAL A 353 -37.65 -26.16 -11.05
C VAL A 353 -37.82 -27.44 -10.24
N GLY A 354 -37.95 -27.33 -8.91
CA GLY A 354 -38.22 -28.48 -8.04
C GLY A 354 -37.03 -29.43 -7.85
N MET A 355 -35.79 -28.94 -8.02
CA MET A 355 -34.56 -29.75 -8.00
C MET A 355 -33.85 -29.81 -6.63
N ARG A 356 -34.45 -29.24 -5.57
CA ARG A 356 -33.83 -29.02 -4.25
C ARG A 356 -32.58 -28.15 -4.30
N SER A 357 -32.61 -27.11 -5.12
CA SER A 357 -31.52 -26.14 -5.14
C SER A 357 -31.51 -25.32 -3.85
N ARG A 358 -30.33 -24.85 -3.45
CA ARG A 358 -30.15 -24.09 -2.21
C ARG A 358 -29.34 -22.83 -2.49
N ILE A 359 -29.71 -21.75 -1.82
CA ILE A 359 -28.91 -20.53 -1.77
C ILE A 359 -28.54 -20.29 -0.31
N VAL A 360 -27.25 -20.15 -0.01
CA VAL A 360 -26.79 -19.73 1.32
C VAL A 360 -26.50 -18.24 1.25
N VAL A 361 -27.10 -17.47 2.14
CA VAL A 361 -26.81 -16.05 2.28
C VAL A 361 -26.10 -15.85 3.60
N THR A 362 -24.95 -15.19 3.63
CA THR A 362 -24.37 -14.70 4.90
C THR A 362 -24.58 -13.19 4.98
N THR A 363 -25.00 -12.68 6.14
CA THR A 363 -25.23 -11.25 6.33
C THR A 363 -25.03 -10.83 7.78
N ARG A 364 -24.69 -9.56 8.00
CA ARG A 364 -24.70 -8.94 9.33
C ARG A 364 -26.08 -8.46 9.75
N LEU A 365 -27.00 -8.31 8.79
CA LEU A 365 -28.28 -7.66 9.00
C LEU A 365 -29.40 -8.69 9.07
N GLU A 366 -30.02 -8.80 10.23
CA GLU A 366 -31.14 -9.73 10.44
C GLU A 366 -32.31 -9.46 9.49
N GLU A 367 -32.56 -8.18 9.18
CA GLU A 367 -33.60 -7.77 8.24
C GLU A 367 -33.35 -8.25 6.81
N VAL A 368 -32.09 -8.30 6.35
CA VAL A 368 -31.74 -8.88 5.06
C VAL A 368 -32.07 -10.38 5.08
N GLY A 369 -31.67 -11.09 6.14
CA GLY A 369 -32.00 -12.51 6.32
C GLY A 369 -33.51 -12.78 6.28
N LYS A 370 -34.31 -11.96 6.98
CA LYS A 370 -35.78 -12.06 6.99
C LYS A 370 -36.43 -11.80 5.64
N GLN A 371 -35.85 -10.94 4.82
CA GLN A 371 -36.39 -10.58 3.51
C GLN A 371 -36.05 -11.60 2.42
N VAL A 372 -34.86 -12.20 2.47
CA VAL A 372 -34.43 -13.18 1.46
C VAL A 372 -34.92 -14.60 1.74
N LYS A 373 -35.39 -14.89 2.96
CA LYS A 373 -35.83 -16.24 3.35
C LYS A 373 -36.99 -16.75 2.51
N TYR A 374 -36.98 -18.05 2.23
CA TYR A 374 -38.07 -18.74 1.54
C TYR A 374 -38.80 -19.65 2.53
N HIS A 375 -38.21 -20.80 2.84
CA HIS A 375 -38.76 -21.79 3.78
C HIS A 375 -37.97 -21.85 5.08
N THR A 376 -36.65 -21.68 5.01
CA THR A 376 -35.77 -21.72 6.18
C THR A 376 -35.68 -20.35 6.88
N ASP A 377 -35.97 -20.31 8.17
CA ASP A 377 -35.78 -19.09 8.97
C ASP A 377 -34.29 -18.72 9.10
N PRO A 378 -33.96 -17.42 9.26
CA PRO A 378 -32.58 -16.98 9.43
C PRO A 378 -31.90 -17.69 10.60
N TYR A 379 -30.76 -18.31 10.33
CA TYR A 379 -29.91 -18.96 11.32
C TYR A 379 -29.01 -17.93 11.99
N SER A 380 -29.35 -17.55 13.21
CA SER A 380 -28.50 -16.71 14.05
C SER A 380 -27.30 -17.50 14.55
N LEU A 381 -26.11 -17.20 14.01
CA LEU A 381 -24.88 -17.91 14.35
C LEU A 381 -24.52 -17.65 15.83
N PRO A 382 -24.46 -18.69 16.69
CA PRO A 382 -24.06 -18.50 18.08
C PRO A 382 -22.58 -18.12 18.18
N PHE A 383 -22.22 -17.44 19.28
CA PHE A 383 -20.82 -17.26 19.67
C PHE A 383 -20.17 -18.60 20.03
N LEU A 384 -18.83 -18.64 19.97
CA LEU A 384 -18.06 -19.78 20.46
C LEU A 384 -18.23 -19.91 21.98
N THR A 385 -18.27 -21.14 22.49
CA THR A 385 -18.17 -21.35 23.94
C THR A 385 -16.78 -20.97 24.43
N THR A 386 -16.62 -20.83 25.75
CA THR A 386 -15.29 -20.58 26.35
C THR A 386 -14.30 -21.68 26.00
N GLU A 387 -14.75 -22.93 25.96
CA GLU A 387 -13.93 -24.09 25.58
C GLU A 387 -13.53 -24.03 24.10
N GLU A 388 -14.48 -23.76 23.20
CA GLU A 388 -14.21 -23.61 21.77
C GLU A 388 -13.26 -22.42 21.49
N SER A 389 -13.44 -21.33 22.22
CA SER A 389 -12.56 -20.15 22.16
C SER A 389 -11.15 -20.48 22.66
N CYS A 390 -11.03 -21.23 23.75
CA CYS A 390 -9.75 -21.66 24.30
C CYS A 390 -9.02 -22.60 23.34
N GLN A 391 -9.72 -23.56 22.74
CA GLN A 391 -9.17 -24.44 21.72
C GLN A 391 -8.67 -23.65 20.50
N LEU A 392 -9.46 -22.68 20.01
CA LEU A 392 -9.06 -21.81 18.91
C LEU A 392 -7.84 -20.96 19.27
N LEU A 393 -7.82 -20.38 20.47
CA LEU A 393 -6.71 -19.57 20.98
C LEU A 393 -5.41 -20.40 21.02
N GLN A 394 -5.43 -21.53 21.70
CA GLN A 394 -4.27 -22.43 21.83
C GLN A 394 -3.77 -22.87 20.45
N LYS A 395 -4.67 -23.28 19.56
CA LYS A 395 -4.31 -23.66 18.19
C LYS A 395 -3.66 -22.53 17.41
N LYS A 396 -4.13 -21.29 17.56
CA LYS A 396 -3.55 -20.13 16.86
C LYS A 396 -2.20 -19.72 17.44
N VAL A 397 -1.98 -19.89 18.75
CA VAL A 397 -0.71 -19.60 19.43
C VAL A 397 0.35 -20.67 19.18
N PHE A 398 0.00 -21.95 19.37
CA PHE A 398 0.94 -23.08 19.36
C PHE A 398 0.97 -23.84 18.02
N GLN A 399 0.00 -23.62 17.14
CA GLN A 399 -0.11 -24.25 15.82
C GLN A 399 -0.19 -25.78 15.88
N LYS A 400 0.95 -26.46 15.73
CA LYS A 400 1.08 -27.94 15.79
C LYS A 400 1.61 -28.44 17.13
N GLU A 401 2.11 -27.53 17.97
CA GLU A 401 2.56 -27.84 19.31
C GLU A 401 1.35 -27.86 20.25
N ASP A 402 1.42 -28.69 21.29
CA ASP A 402 0.43 -28.68 22.35
C ASP A 402 0.68 -27.50 23.31
N CYS A 403 -0.40 -26.97 23.89
CA CYS A 403 -0.31 -25.95 24.93
C CYS A 403 0.32 -26.56 26.20
N PRO A 404 1.41 -25.99 26.74
CA PRO A 404 2.01 -26.43 27.99
C PRO A 404 1.00 -26.45 29.14
N PRO A 405 1.02 -27.45 30.04
CA PRO A 405 0.07 -27.54 31.17
C PRO A 405 0.03 -26.27 32.04
N GLU A 406 1.17 -25.61 32.20
CA GLU A 406 1.31 -24.39 33.01
C GLU A 406 0.49 -23.22 32.43
N LEU A 407 0.27 -23.21 31.11
CA LEU A 407 -0.44 -22.14 30.41
C LEU A 407 -1.93 -22.45 30.19
N GLN A 408 -2.42 -23.64 30.57
CA GLN A 408 -3.82 -24.01 30.35
C GLN A 408 -4.77 -23.07 31.08
N TYR A 409 -4.51 -22.79 32.37
CA TYR A 409 -5.37 -21.92 33.17
C TYR A 409 -5.43 -20.49 32.61
N VAL A 410 -4.27 -19.89 32.32
CA VAL A 410 -4.23 -18.52 31.78
C VAL A 410 -4.83 -18.47 30.37
N SER A 411 -4.68 -19.52 29.55
CA SER A 411 -5.29 -19.60 28.23
C SER A 411 -6.82 -19.65 28.30
N GLN A 412 -7.39 -20.32 29.30
CA GLN A 412 -8.83 -20.35 29.52
C GLN A 412 -9.33 -18.97 29.99
N ALA A 413 -8.62 -18.32 30.91
CA ALA A 413 -8.97 -16.98 31.38
C ALA A 413 -8.92 -15.93 30.25
N VAL A 414 -7.93 -16.00 29.36
CA VAL A 414 -7.87 -15.15 28.16
C VAL A 414 -9.04 -15.44 27.21
N ALA A 415 -9.36 -16.72 26.98
CA ALA A 415 -10.45 -17.12 26.10
C ALA A 415 -11.82 -16.65 26.61
N GLU A 416 -12.06 -16.72 27.92
CA GLU A 416 -13.25 -16.18 28.56
C GLU A 416 -13.36 -14.67 28.33
N LYS A 417 -12.25 -13.94 28.47
CA LYS A 417 -12.17 -12.50 28.24
C LYS A 417 -12.49 -12.11 26.78
N CYS A 418 -12.27 -13.03 25.82
CA CYS A 418 -12.57 -12.83 24.39
C CYS A 418 -14.08 -12.94 24.04
N LYS A 419 -14.93 -13.34 25.00
CA LYS A 419 -16.41 -13.37 24.87
C LYS A 419 -16.93 -14.15 23.66
N GLY A 420 -16.22 -15.21 23.26
CA GLY A 420 -16.69 -16.11 22.20
C GLY A 420 -16.63 -15.57 20.78
N LEU A 421 -16.02 -14.41 20.52
CA LEU A 421 -15.89 -13.86 19.16
C LEU A 421 -14.61 -14.39 18.47
N PRO A 422 -14.72 -15.20 17.39
CA PRO A 422 -13.57 -15.82 16.73
C PRO A 422 -12.48 -14.82 16.30
N LEU A 423 -12.87 -13.67 15.73
CA LEU A 423 -11.90 -12.66 15.30
C LEU A 423 -11.06 -12.13 16.47
N VAL A 424 -11.68 -11.81 17.60
CA VAL A 424 -10.98 -11.33 18.81
C VAL A 424 -10.02 -12.40 19.31
N VAL A 425 -10.46 -13.65 19.41
CA VAL A 425 -9.60 -14.77 19.81
C VAL A 425 -8.37 -14.87 18.91
N VAL A 426 -8.56 -14.73 17.59
CA VAL A 426 -7.49 -14.81 16.59
C VAL A 426 -6.51 -13.62 16.70
N LEU A 427 -7.00 -12.40 16.91
CA LEU A 427 -6.17 -11.21 17.13
C LEU A 427 -5.35 -11.32 18.42
N VAL A 428 -5.99 -11.72 19.53
CA VAL A 428 -5.33 -11.93 20.82
C VAL A 428 -4.26 -13.02 20.73
N ALA A 429 -4.55 -14.13 20.04
CA ALA A 429 -3.56 -15.16 19.76
C ALA A 429 -2.31 -14.59 19.06
N GLY A 430 -2.50 -13.67 18.11
CA GLY A 430 -1.42 -13.02 17.38
C GLY A 430 -0.49 -12.20 18.28
N ILE A 431 -1.05 -11.51 19.27
CA ILE A 431 -0.31 -10.74 20.29
C ILE A 431 0.47 -11.68 21.21
N ILE A 432 -0.21 -12.70 21.74
CA ILE A 432 0.35 -13.65 22.70
C ILE A 432 1.51 -14.46 22.10
N LYS A 433 1.41 -14.83 20.82
CA LYS A 433 2.38 -15.68 20.12
C LYS A 433 3.84 -15.22 20.23
N LYS A 434 4.08 -13.90 20.36
CA LYS A 434 5.43 -13.32 20.47
C LYS A 434 6.18 -13.75 21.72
N ARG A 435 5.46 -13.94 22.83
CA ARG A 435 5.98 -14.38 24.12
C ARG A 435 5.12 -15.53 24.65
N LYS A 436 4.83 -16.50 23.78
CA LYS A 436 3.85 -17.57 24.04
C LYS A 436 4.17 -18.42 25.27
N MET A 437 5.43 -18.47 25.71
CA MET A 437 5.88 -19.26 26.88
C MET A 437 5.87 -18.48 28.20
N GLU A 438 5.55 -17.19 28.19
CA GLU A 438 5.61 -16.32 29.38
C GLU A 438 4.21 -16.10 29.97
N GLU A 439 3.81 -16.84 31.02
CA GLU A 439 2.48 -16.72 31.63
C GLU A 439 2.11 -15.28 32.03
N PHE A 440 3.09 -14.51 32.51
CA PHE A 440 2.92 -13.09 32.84
C PHE A 440 2.41 -12.28 31.63
N TRP A 441 2.94 -12.53 30.43
CA TRP A 441 2.49 -11.87 29.20
C TRP A 441 1.03 -12.17 28.86
N TRP A 442 0.59 -13.40 29.06
CA TRP A 442 -0.82 -13.76 28.85
C TRP A 442 -1.74 -12.98 29.80
N ASN A 443 -1.33 -12.81 31.06
CA ASN A 443 -2.09 -12.02 32.03
C ASN A 443 -2.10 -10.53 31.67
N GLU A 444 -0.98 -9.95 31.23
CA GLU A 444 -0.95 -8.57 30.75
C GLU A 444 -1.90 -8.35 29.57
N VAL A 445 -1.90 -9.26 28.59
CA VAL A 445 -2.82 -9.17 27.45
C VAL A 445 -4.27 -9.31 27.91
N LYS A 446 -4.56 -10.23 28.82
CA LYS A 446 -5.89 -10.42 29.42
C LYS A 446 -6.39 -9.16 30.12
N ASP A 447 -5.52 -8.49 30.88
CA ASP A 447 -5.86 -7.31 31.67
C ASP A 447 -6.00 -6.07 30.77
N ALA A 448 -5.32 -6.04 29.62
CA ALA A 448 -5.48 -5.00 28.60
C ALA A 448 -6.76 -5.16 27.75
N LEU A 449 -7.41 -6.33 27.78
CA LEU A 449 -8.70 -6.53 27.11
C LEU A 449 -9.82 -5.85 27.89
N PHE A 450 -10.61 -5.04 27.18
CA PHE A 450 -11.63 -4.19 27.78
C PHE A 450 -12.81 -4.98 28.38
N ASP A 451 -13.25 -4.53 29.57
CA ASP A 451 -14.45 -4.99 30.26
C ASP A 451 -15.71 -4.24 29.80
N TYR A 452 -16.04 -4.24 28.50
CA TYR A 452 -17.30 -3.65 28.06
C TYR A 452 -18.49 -4.52 28.51
N LEU A 453 -19.30 -4.01 29.43
CA LEU A 453 -20.52 -4.67 29.92
C LEU A 453 -21.80 -4.16 29.24
N ASP A 454 -21.74 -3.09 28.43
CA ASP A 454 -22.90 -2.56 27.72
C ASP A 454 -22.53 -1.94 26.36
N SER A 455 -23.35 -2.28 25.36
CA SER A 455 -23.47 -1.78 23.98
C SER A 455 -22.24 -1.80 23.04
N GLU A 456 -22.38 -2.58 21.95
CA GLU A 456 -21.58 -2.60 20.70
C GLU A 456 -20.27 -3.43 20.69
N PHE A 457 -20.42 -4.74 20.46
CA PHE A 457 -19.30 -5.69 20.17
C PHE A 457 -18.38 -5.26 19.01
N GLU A 458 -18.81 -4.33 18.17
CA GLU A 458 -17.99 -3.73 17.11
C GLU A 458 -16.88 -2.84 17.71
N GLU A 459 -17.20 -1.99 18.70
CA GLU A 459 -16.22 -1.18 19.44
C GLU A 459 -15.20 -2.08 20.15
N TYR A 460 -15.65 -3.18 20.75
CA TYR A 460 -14.77 -4.16 21.38
C TYR A 460 -13.79 -4.82 20.39
N SER A 461 -14.26 -5.15 19.18
CA SER A 461 -13.44 -5.73 18.12
C SER A 461 -12.41 -4.73 17.60
N LEU A 462 -12.79 -3.46 17.44
CA LEU A 462 -11.90 -2.36 17.04
C LEU A 462 -10.86 -2.04 18.12
N ALA A 463 -11.26 -2.02 19.39
CA ALA A 463 -10.36 -1.81 20.51
C ALA A 463 -9.33 -2.95 20.64
N THR A 464 -9.75 -4.20 20.42
CA THR A 464 -8.84 -5.36 20.32
C THR A 464 -7.90 -5.22 19.12
N MET A 465 -8.40 -4.74 17.98
CA MET A 465 -7.57 -4.49 16.81
C MET A 465 -6.54 -3.37 17.07
N GLN A 466 -6.92 -2.31 17.78
CA GLN A 466 -5.99 -1.26 18.22
C GLN A 466 -4.90 -1.85 19.12
N LEU A 467 -5.24 -2.71 20.07
CA LEU A 467 -4.26 -3.43 20.90
C LEU A 467 -3.31 -4.29 20.06
N SER A 468 -3.84 -5.03 19.07
CA SER A 468 -3.03 -5.83 18.13
C SER A 468 -2.08 -4.95 17.33
N PHE A 469 -2.59 -3.84 16.81
CA PHE A 469 -1.84 -2.87 16.03
C PHE A 469 -0.72 -2.21 16.83
N ASP A 470 -0.98 -1.79 18.06
CA ASP A 470 0.03 -1.17 18.94
C ASP A 470 1.17 -2.13 19.26
N ASN A 471 0.87 -3.42 19.36
CA ASN A 471 1.84 -4.48 19.58
C ASN A 471 2.62 -4.87 18.31
N LEU A 472 2.27 -4.39 17.11
CA LEU A 472 3.06 -4.63 15.89
C LEU A 472 4.39 -3.85 15.92
N PRO A 473 5.47 -4.38 15.31
CA PRO A 473 6.67 -3.60 15.04
C PRO A 473 6.34 -2.37 14.17
N ASP A 474 7.03 -1.25 14.41
CA ASP A 474 6.75 0.02 13.72
C ASP A 474 6.92 -0.06 12.20
N CYS A 475 7.84 -0.87 11.70
CA CYS A 475 8.05 -1.11 10.27
C CYS A 475 6.86 -1.82 9.59
N LEU A 476 6.07 -2.61 10.34
CA LEU A 476 4.92 -3.36 9.80
C LEU A 476 3.64 -2.53 9.77
N LYS A 477 3.53 -1.50 10.62
CA LYS A 477 2.29 -0.70 10.75
C LYS A 477 1.94 0.03 9.44
N PRO A 478 2.86 0.73 8.74
CA PRO A 478 2.58 1.30 7.43
C PRO A 478 2.15 0.25 6.40
N CYS A 479 2.78 -0.94 6.44
CA CYS A 479 2.48 -2.03 5.53
C CYS A 479 1.03 -2.52 5.69
N LEU A 480 0.56 -2.69 6.94
CA LEU A 480 -0.82 -3.07 7.25
C LEU A 480 -1.82 -1.98 6.86
N LEU A 481 -1.58 -0.73 7.27
CA LEU A 481 -2.48 0.39 6.93
C LEU A 481 -2.65 0.54 5.41
N TYR A 482 -1.56 0.35 4.65
CA TYR A 482 -1.58 0.42 3.20
C TYR A 482 -2.49 -0.62 2.55
N MET A 483 -2.74 -1.76 3.20
CA MET A 483 -3.70 -2.76 2.71
C MET A 483 -5.15 -2.24 2.72
N GLY A 484 -5.47 -1.21 3.51
CA GLY A 484 -6.75 -0.51 3.47
C GLY A 484 -7.06 0.15 2.12
N MET A 485 -6.07 0.32 1.23
CA MET A 485 -6.28 0.88 -0.11
C MET A 485 -7.06 -0.05 -1.04
N PHE A 486 -7.03 -1.35 -0.78
CA PHE A 486 -7.72 -2.32 -1.61
C PHE A 486 -9.21 -2.35 -1.27
N SER A 487 -10.03 -2.93 -2.15
CA SER A 487 -11.44 -3.14 -1.84
C SER A 487 -11.59 -4.04 -0.62
N GLU A 488 -12.72 -3.93 0.07
CA GLU A 488 -13.07 -4.87 1.12
C GLU A 488 -13.09 -6.28 0.52
N ASP A 489 -12.60 -7.26 1.29
CA ASP A 489 -12.43 -8.66 0.88
C ASP A 489 -11.60 -8.93 -0.38
N ALA A 490 -10.82 -7.95 -0.84
CA ALA A 490 -9.94 -8.12 -1.98
C ALA A 490 -8.95 -9.27 -1.73
N ARG A 491 -8.89 -10.21 -2.69
CA ARG A 491 -7.78 -11.15 -2.78
C ARG A 491 -6.57 -10.45 -3.38
N ILE A 492 -5.68 -9.95 -2.53
CA ILE A 492 -4.51 -9.16 -2.91
C ILE A 492 -3.37 -10.11 -3.33
N PRO A 493 -2.83 -10.01 -4.55
CA PRO A 493 -1.65 -10.76 -4.95
C PRO A 493 -0.43 -10.33 -4.12
N ALA A 494 0.23 -11.28 -3.46
CA ALA A 494 1.37 -11.00 -2.58
C ALA A 494 2.50 -10.27 -3.31
N SER A 495 2.79 -10.65 -4.56
CA SER A 495 3.81 -9.99 -5.38
C SER A 495 3.48 -8.53 -5.71
N LYS A 496 2.18 -8.18 -5.85
CA LYS A 496 1.74 -6.81 -6.08
C LYS A 496 1.95 -5.99 -4.80
N LEU A 497 1.52 -6.53 -3.66
CA LEU A 497 1.66 -5.87 -2.36
C LEU A 497 3.12 -5.59 -2.00
N ILE A 498 4.00 -6.58 -2.17
CA ILE A 498 5.44 -6.43 -1.95
C ILE A 498 6.03 -5.33 -2.84
N SER A 499 5.69 -5.32 -4.13
CA SER A 499 6.20 -4.29 -5.05
C SER A 499 5.72 -2.89 -4.67
N LEU A 500 4.50 -2.76 -4.14
CA LEU A 500 3.97 -1.50 -3.64
C LEU A 500 4.70 -1.06 -2.37
N TRP A 501 4.87 -1.93 -1.37
CA TRP A 501 5.60 -1.58 -0.14
C TRP A 501 7.05 -1.13 -0.40
N ILE A 502 7.72 -1.79 -1.36
CA ILE A 502 9.06 -1.39 -1.81
C ILE A 502 9.02 0.00 -2.46
N ALA A 503 8.09 0.22 -3.40
CA ALA A 503 7.96 1.51 -4.10
C ALA A 503 7.59 2.67 -3.15
N GLU A 504 6.81 2.38 -2.11
CA GLU A 504 6.44 3.33 -1.06
C GLU A 504 7.58 3.62 -0.08
N GLY A 505 8.63 2.78 -0.06
CA GLY A 505 9.76 2.88 0.84
C GLY A 505 9.49 2.37 2.26
N PHE A 506 8.51 1.47 2.44
CA PHE A 506 8.22 0.89 3.77
C PHE A 506 9.19 -0.20 4.17
N VAL A 507 9.92 -0.78 3.21
CA VAL A 507 10.85 -1.88 3.44
C VAL A 507 12.25 -1.33 3.64
N GLU A 508 12.86 -1.61 4.78
CA GLU A 508 14.19 -1.15 5.10
C GLU A 508 15.25 -1.87 4.26
N ASN A 509 16.07 -1.10 3.55
CA ASN A 509 17.23 -1.64 2.85
C ASN A 509 18.38 -1.83 3.85
N THR A 510 18.40 -2.93 4.61
CA THR A 510 19.48 -3.18 5.57
C THR A 510 20.78 -3.53 4.86
N GLU A 511 21.92 -3.12 5.41
CA GLU A 511 23.27 -3.48 4.92
C GLU A 511 23.56 -4.99 5.00
N SER A 512 22.58 -5.81 5.41
CA SER A 512 22.66 -7.24 5.64
C SER A 512 22.84 -8.08 4.36
N GLY A 513 22.81 -7.45 3.17
CA GLY A 513 22.94 -8.13 1.88
C GLY A 513 21.69 -8.90 1.44
N ARG A 514 20.60 -8.87 2.23
CA ARG A 514 19.30 -9.45 1.84
C ARG A 514 18.62 -8.62 0.74
N LEU A 515 17.86 -9.30 -0.11
CA LEU A 515 17.04 -8.65 -1.13
C LEU A 515 15.84 -7.97 -0.47
N MET A 516 15.45 -6.77 -0.94
CA MET A 516 14.26 -6.09 -0.39
C MET A 516 12.97 -6.91 -0.60
N GLU A 517 12.90 -7.74 -1.64
CA GLU A 517 11.77 -8.66 -1.84
C GLU A 517 11.69 -9.73 -0.76
N GLU A 518 12.84 -10.23 -0.30
CA GLU A 518 12.90 -11.22 0.79
C GLU A 518 12.51 -10.57 2.12
N GLU A 519 13.00 -9.36 2.37
CA GLU A 519 12.63 -8.61 3.59
C GLU A 519 11.14 -8.24 3.59
N ALA A 520 10.60 -7.81 2.44
CA ALA A 520 9.16 -7.57 2.29
C ALA A 520 8.32 -8.85 2.42
N GLU A 521 8.81 -9.99 1.93
CA GLU A 521 8.20 -11.30 2.17
C GLU A 521 8.19 -11.64 3.67
N CYS A 522 9.27 -11.35 4.40
CA CYS A 522 9.32 -11.48 5.85
C CYS A 522 8.28 -10.59 6.54
N TYR A 523 8.14 -9.33 6.13
CA TYR A 523 7.13 -8.42 6.69
C TYR A 523 5.70 -8.95 6.49
N LEU A 524 5.40 -9.49 5.31
CA LEU A 524 4.11 -10.13 5.04
C LEU A 524 3.90 -11.36 5.94
N MET A 525 4.93 -12.19 6.10
CA MET A 525 4.86 -13.37 6.97
C MET A 525 4.69 -13.00 8.45
N ASP A 526 5.29 -11.91 8.91
CA ASP A 526 5.14 -11.41 10.28
C ASP A 526 3.72 -10.85 10.53
N LEU A 527 3.12 -10.17 9.55
CA LEU A 527 1.72 -9.77 9.60
C LEU A 527 0.77 -10.97 9.61
N ILE A 528 1.05 -12.01 8.82
CA ILE A 528 0.31 -13.28 8.85
C ILE A 528 0.49 -13.98 10.20
N SER A 529 1.71 -13.99 10.74
CA SER A 529 2.04 -14.58 12.04
C SER A 529 1.30 -13.90 13.19
N SER A 530 1.08 -12.58 13.07
CA SER A 530 0.31 -11.76 13.99
C SER A 530 -1.21 -11.86 13.78
N ASN A 531 -1.66 -12.73 12.86
CA ASN A 531 -3.06 -13.00 12.52
C ASN A 531 -3.89 -11.81 12.01
N VAL A 532 -3.27 -10.68 11.69
CA VAL A 532 -3.95 -9.51 11.10
C VAL A 532 -4.15 -9.63 9.59
N VAL A 533 -3.42 -10.55 8.94
CA VAL A 533 -3.52 -10.87 7.51
C VAL A 533 -3.80 -12.36 7.31
N ILE A 534 -4.74 -12.67 6.42
CA ILE A 534 -5.19 -14.03 6.10
C ILE A 534 -4.55 -14.49 4.78
N VAL A 535 -4.09 -15.74 4.73
CA VAL A 535 -3.60 -16.37 3.49
C VAL A 535 -4.79 -16.89 2.69
N SER A 536 -5.08 -16.27 1.54
CA SER A 536 -6.20 -16.68 0.69
C SER A 536 -5.81 -17.69 -0.39
N LYS A 537 -4.54 -17.73 -0.80
CA LYS A 537 -4.03 -18.72 -1.75
C LYS A 537 -2.53 -18.95 -1.61
N LYS A 538 -2.10 -20.20 -1.72
CA LYS A 538 -0.68 -20.58 -1.85
C LYS A 538 -0.31 -20.98 -3.28
N GLY A 539 0.96 -20.82 -3.61
CA GLY A 539 1.57 -21.39 -4.81
C GLY A 539 1.97 -22.85 -4.62
N TYR A 540 2.30 -23.54 -5.71
CA TYR A 540 2.81 -24.94 -5.66
C TYR A 540 4.11 -25.08 -4.86
N ASN A 541 4.88 -24.00 -4.75
CA ASN A 541 6.10 -23.93 -3.94
C ASN A 541 5.82 -23.65 -2.45
N GLY A 542 4.57 -23.68 -2.01
CA GLY A 542 4.17 -23.42 -0.63
C GLY A 542 4.18 -21.94 -0.21
N LYS A 543 4.73 -21.04 -1.03
CA LYS A 543 4.74 -19.60 -0.78
C LYS A 543 3.34 -18.99 -0.90
N VAL A 544 3.12 -17.88 -0.21
CA VAL A 544 1.87 -17.10 -0.27
C VAL A 544 1.73 -16.48 -1.66
N LYS A 545 0.63 -16.78 -2.34
CA LYS A 545 0.30 -16.23 -3.67
C LYS A 545 -0.68 -15.06 -3.56
N CYS A 546 -1.70 -15.22 -2.73
CA CYS A 546 -2.66 -14.18 -2.42
C CYS A 546 -2.90 -14.11 -0.91
N CYS A 547 -3.14 -12.91 -0.42
CA CYS A 547 -3.54 -12.62 0.96
C CYS A 547 -4.82 -11.78 0.96
N GLN A 548 -5.43 -11.63 2.13
CA GLN A 548 -6.65 -10.87 2.35
C GLN A 548 -6.61 -10.31 3.78
N VAL A 549 -7.28 -9.19 4.01
CA VAL A 549 -7.51 -8.62 5.34
C VAL A 549 -8.99 -8.78 5.67
N HIS A 550 -9.30 -9.14 6.91
CA HIS A 550 -10.67 -9.27 7.38
C HIS A 550 -11.38 -7.90 7.38
N ASP A 551 -12.67 -7.85 7.08
CA ASP A 551 -13.48 -6.63 7.00
C ASP A 551 -13.29 -5.63 8.18
N VAL A 552 -13.36 -6.08 9.43
CA VAL A 552 -13.12 -5.28 10.65
C VAL A 552 -11.69 -4.72 10.70
N VAL A 553 -10.70 -5.52 10.27
CA VAL A 553 -9.30 -5.06 10.21
C VAL A 553 -9.12 -4.04 9.07
N HIS A 554 -9.83 -4.23 7.96
CA HIS A 554 -9.87 -3.27 6.85
C HIS A 554 -10.48 -1.95 7.29
N HIS A 555 -11.62 -2.00 7.98
CA HIS A 555 -12.28 -0.84 8.57
C HIS A 555 -11.36 -0.09 9.54
N PHE A 556 -10.75 -0.82 10.48
CA PHE A 556 -9.74 -0.25 11.38
C PHE A 556 -8.61 0.43 10.61
N CYS A 557 -8.08 -0.18 9.54
CA CYS A 557 -7.03 0.44 8.73
C CYS A 557 -7.49 1.75 8.08
N LEU A 558 -8.74 1.83 7.62
CA LEU A 558 -9.31 3.05 7.05
C LEU A 558 -9.48 4.15 8.09
N GLU A 559 -10.05 3.84 9.25
CA GLU A 559 -10.24 4.78 10.35
C GLU A 559 -8.91 5.28 10.87
N LYS A 560 -7.98 4.36 11.18
CA LYS A 560 -6.64 4.70 11.65
C LYS A 560 -5.89 5.55 10.63
N SER A 561 -6.02 5.23 9.35
CA SER A 561 -5.41 6.03 8.30
C SER A 561 -5.99 7.43 8.19
N ARG A 562 -7.28 7.61 8.50
CA ARG A 562 -7.94 8.92 8.52
C ARG A 562 -7.50 9.75 9.74
N GLU A 563 -7.46 9.14 10.92
CA GLU A 563 -6.96 9.76 12.15
C GLU A 563 -5.53 10.26 11.99
N GLU A 564 -4.68 9.38 11.43
CA GLU A 564 -3.24 9.59 11.27
C GLU A 564 -2.89 10.27 9.94
N LYS A 565 -3.90 10.63 9.12
CA LYS A 565 -3.74 11.26 7.81
C LYS A 565 -2.75 10.52 6.89
N PHE A 566 -2.65 9.19 7.04
CA PHE A 566 -1.72 8.33 6.34
C PHE A 566 -2.16 8.03 4.90
N MET A 567 -3.47 7.89 4.68
CA MET A 567 -4.06 7.67 3.36
C MET A 567 -5.54 8.06 3.34
N LEU A 568 -6.10 8.20 2.15
CA LEU A 568 -7.53 8.46 1.93
C LEU A 568 -8.06 7.56 0.81
N ALA A 569 -8.80 6.51 1.16
CA ALA A 569 -9.54 5.72 0.18
C ALA A 569 -10.84 6.46 -0.21
N VAL A 570 -11.08 6.66 -1.50
CA VAL A 570 -12.28 7.32 -2.05
C VAL A 570 -13.12 6.28 -2.79
N LYS A 571 -14.08 5.64 -2.10
CA LYS A 571 -14.96 4.60 -2.67
C LYS A 571 -16.35 5.18 -3.03
N GLY A 572 -16.93 4.80 -4.18
CA GLY A 572 -18.36 5.00 -4.50
C GLY A 572 -18.80 6.32 -5.19
N GLN A 573 -20.07 6.37 -5.64
CA GLN A 573 -20.70 7.47 -6.40
C GLN A 573 -21.09 8.72 -5.59
N TYR A 574 -21.03 8.65 -4.26
CA TYR A 574 -21.34 9.81 -3.41
C TYR A 574 -20.22 10.03 -2.42
N ILE A 575 -19.26 10.87 -2.79
CA ILE A 575 -18.55 11.62 -1.76
C ILE A 575 -18.92 13.09 -1.94
N GLN A 576 -19.56 13.62 -0.90
CA GLN A 576 -19.54 15.04 -0.53
C GLN A 576 -18.09 15.48 -0.24
N PHE A 577 -17.15 15.20 -1.15
CA PHE A 577 -15.76 15.56 -0.99
C PHE A 577 -15.65 17.03 -1.34
N GLN A 578 -15.49 17.87 -0.31
CA GLN A 578 -15.10 19.27 -0.51
C GLN A 578 -13.56 19.35 -0.42
N PRO A 579 -12.86 19.65 -1.54
CA PRO A 579 -11.41 19.78 -1.54
C PRO A 579 -10.87 20.88 -0.61
N LEU A 580 -11.74 21.80 -0.17
CA LEU A 580 -11.42 22.94 0.67
C LEU A 580 -11.02 22.56 2.11
N ASP A 581 -11.42 21.37 2.59
CA ASP A 581 -11.12 20.90 3.95
C ASP A 581 -9.81 20.10 4.02
N TRP A 582 -9.21 19.73 2.89
CA TRP A 582 -8.09 18.80 2.87
C TRP A 582 -6.73 19.49 3.02
N LYS A 583 -6.03 19.16 4.11
CA LYS A 583 -4.65 19.56 4.38
C LYS A 583 -3.67 18.38 4.49
N GLY A 584 -4.02 17.11 4.26
CA GLY A 584 -3.17 15.94 4.64
C GLY A 584 -1.95 15.59 3.74
N SER A 585 -1.03 14.78 4.28
CA SER A 585 0.39 14.60 3.86
C SER A 585 0.71 13.42 2.94
N ARG A 586 -0.12 12.36 2.88
CA ARG A 586 0.06 11.25 1.96
C ARG A 586 -1.29 10.81 1.43
N VAL A 587 -1.49 11.00 0.13
CA VAL A 587 -2.74 10.63 -0.52
C VAL A 587 -2.51 9.40 -1.40
N SER A 588 -3.49 8.51 -1.34
CA SER A 588 -3.51 7.18 -1.91
C SER A 588 -4.94 6.94 -2.37
N PHE A 589 -5.29 7.41 -3.57
CA PHE A 589 -6.66 7.26 -4.07
C PHE A 589 -6.92 5.85 -4.59
N SER A 590 -8.18 5.43 -4.55
CA SER A 590 -8.72 4.22 -5.17
C SER A 590 -10.06 4.54 -5.83
N PHE A 591 -10.09 4.98 -7.09
CA PHE A 591 -11.35 5.27 -7.80
C PHE A 591 -12.02 3.99 -8.28
N SER A 592 -13.34 3.87 -8.09
CA SER A 592 -14.12 2.70 -8.56
C SER A 592 -14.93 2.93 -9.83
N GLU A 593 -15.27 4.17 -10.23
CA GLU A 593 -16.21 4.36 -11.35
C GLU A 593 -15.90 5.51 -12.33
N GLU A 594 -15.20 6.60 -11.95
CA GLU A 594 -14.95 7.72 -12.89
C GLU A 594 -13.60 8.43 -12.66
N LEU A 595 -12.59 8.12 -13.48
CA LEU A 595 -11.34 8.91 -13.56
C LEU A 595 -11.57 10.38 -13.98
N SER A 596 -12.70 10.68 -14.65
CA SER A 596 -13.13 12.04 -14.97
C SER A 596 -13.39 12.88 -13.71
N LYS A 597 -13.89 12.27 -12.62
CA LYS A 597 -14.04 12.93 -11.31
C LYS A 597 -12.69 13.27 -10.70
N PHE A 598 -11.69 12.40 -10.82
CA PHE A 598 -10.31 12.72 -10.42
C PHE A 598 -9.77 13.92 -11.21
N ALA A 599 -9.95 13.95 -12.53
CA ALA A 599 -9.55 15.09 -13.35
C ALA A 599 -10.19 16.41 -12.86
N SER A 600 -11.47 16.35 -12.52
CA SER A 600 -12.23 17.48 -11.96
C SER A 600 -11.77 17.88 -10.56
N LEU A 601 -11.30 16.91 -9.77
CA LEU A 601 -10.79 17.12 -8.43
C LEU A 601 -9.43 17.83 -8.50
N VAL A 602 -8.51 17.31 -9.33
CA VAL A 602 -7.20 17.93 -9.57
C VAL A 602 -7.35 19.35 -10.13
N SER A 603 -8.29 19.57 -11.06
CA SER A 603 -8.50 20.91 -11.65
C SER A 603 -9.12 21.93 -10.69
N LYS A 604 -9.87 21.47 -9.67
CA LYS A 604 -10.50 22.32 -8.64
C LYS A 604 -9.64 22.51 -7.38
N THR A 605 -8.67 21.63 -7.13
CA THR A 605 -7.80 21.68 -5.94
C THR A 605 -6.72 22.76 -6.04
N GLN A 606 -6.38 23.40 -4.90
CA GLN A 606 -5.23 24.31 -4.81
C GLN A 606 -3.90 23.53 -4.89
N LYS A 607 -2.79 24.24 -5.23
CA LYS A 607 -1.39 23.74 -5.28
C LYS A 607 -0.93 22.81 -4.13
N PRO A 608 -1.39 22.91 -2.87
CA PRO A 608 -0.98 22.00 -1.79
C PRO A 608 -1.33 20.53 -2.07
N PHE A 609 -2.40 20.24 -2.80
CA PHE A 609 -2.81 18.86 -3.09
C PHE A 609 -1.76 18.11 -3.93
N HIS A 610 -1.12 18.80 -4.87
CA HIS A 610 -0.15 18.23 -5.80
C HIS A 610 1.19 17.94 -5.10
N GLN A 611 1.42 18.54 -3.93
CA GLN A 611 2.65 18.40 -3.14
C GLN A 611 2.62 17.19 -2.18
N HIS A 612 1.47 16.56 -1.97
CA HIS A 612 1.31 15.51 -0.95
C HIS A 612 0.77 14.18 -1.50
N LEU A 613 0.32 14.16 -2.76
CA LEU A 613 -0.11 12.93 -3.42
C LEU A 613 1.10 12.08 -3.79
N ARG A 614 1.26 10.93 -3.13
CA ARG A 614 2.37 9.99 -3.36
C ARG A 614 1.94 8.77 -4.16
N SER A 615 0.66 8.42 -4.09
CA SER A 615 0.19 7.18 -4.70
C SER A 615 -1.20 7.34 -5.28
N LEU A 616 -1.39 6.80 -6.48
CA LEU A 616 -2.67 6.80 -7.18
C LEU A 616 -2.91 5.39 -7.69
N ILE A 617 -3.87 4.70 -7.10
CA ILE A 617 -4.28 3.36 -7.50
C ILE A 617 -5.72 3.46 -8.02
N THR A 618 -6.07 2.70 -9.04
CA THR A 618 -7.46 2.53 -9.45
C THR A 618 -7.88 1.10 -9.20
N ALA A 619 -9.05 0.91 -8.62
CA ALA A 619 -9.61 -0.39 -8.30
C ALA A 619 -10.95 -0.54 -9.02
N ASN A 620 -11.32 -1.77 -9.38
CA ASN A 620 -12.53 -2.13 -10.12
C ASN A 620 -12.52 -1.68 -11.59
N GLY A 621 -12.90 -2.60 -12.47
CA GLY A 621 -12.78 -2.44 -13.91
C GLY A 621 -13.83 -1.47 -14.44
N GLY A 622 -13.39 -0.40 -15.09
CA GLY A 622 -14.26 0.45 -15.90
C GLY A 622 -14.18 0.12 -17.39
N GLU A 623 -15.13 0.64 -18.16
CA GLU A 623 -15.07 0.63 -19.62
C GLU A 623 -13.80 1.34 -20.14
N SER A 624 -13.49 1.13 -21.43
CA SER A 624 -12.40 1.84 -22.11
C SER A 624 -12.59 3.34 -22.00
N ILE A 625 -11.56 4.05 -21.54
CA ILE A 625 -11.59 5.51 -21.42
C ILE A 625 -10.78 6.09 -22.58
N ASP A 626 -11.43 6.93 -23.39
CA ASP A 626 -10.79 7.59 -24.54
C ASP A 626 -9.66 8.54 -24.12
N VAL A 627 -9.76 9.16 -22.93
CA VAL A 627 -8.76 10.12 -22.42
C VAL A 627 -8.57 9.99 -20.91
N ILE A 628 -7.43 9.43 -20.48
CA ILE A 628 -6.96 9.62 -19.10
C ILE A 628 -6.53 11.09 -18.95
N PRO A 629 -6.81 11.75 -17.81
CA PRO A 629 -6.41 13.13 -17.54
C PRO A 629 -4.89 13.25 -17.31
N PHE A 630 -4.09 12.90 -18.32
CA PHE A 630 -2.64 12.83 -18.25
C PHE A 630 -2.01 14.19 -17.99
N CYS A 631 -2.60 15.27 -18.51
CA CYS A 631 -2.15 16.63 -18.22
C CYS A 631 -2.18 16.88 -16.70
N GLN A 632 -3.26 16.52 -16.03
CA GLN A 632 -3.43 16.66 -14.58
C GLN A 632 -2.50 15.73 -13.81
N ILE A 633 -2.34 14.47 -14.26
CA ILE A 633 -1.43 13.52 -13.63
C ILE A 633 0.02 14.02 -13.72
N SER A 634 0.42 14.62 -14.83
CA SER A 634 1.78 15.14 -15.04
C SER A 634 2.19 16.26 -14.07
N GLU A 635 1.21 16.91 -13.43
CA GLU A 635 1.44 17.93 -12.41
C GLU A 635 1.83 17.33 -11.06
N LEU A 636 1.63 16.02 -10.86
CA LEU A 636 1.88 15.29 -9.61
C LEU A 636 3.34 14.82 -9.53
N ARG A 637 4.29 15.74 -9.59
CA ARG A 637 5.73 15.42 -9.72
C ARG A 637 6.34 14.59 -8.58
N LEU A 638 5.62 14.47 -7.47
CA LEU A 638 6.01 13.76 -6.25
C LEU A 638 5.43 12.35 -6.13
N LEU A 639 4.70 11.90 -7.16
CA LEU A 639 4.07 10.59 -7.23
C LEU A 639 5.13 9.47 -7.30
N LYS A 640 5.08 8.53 -6.35
CA LYS A 640 5.92 7.32 -6.26
C LYS A 640 5.22 6.11 -6.87
N VAL A 641 3.89 6.00 -6.72
CA VAL A 641 3.09 4.86 -7.21
C VAL A 641 1.96 5.33 -8.13
N LEU A 642 1.88 4.75 -9.32
CA LEU A 642 0.78 4.94 -10.26
C LEU A 642 0.27 3.59 -10.77
N ASP A 643 -0.95 3.22 -10.40
CA ASP A 643 -1.64 2.03 -10.89
C ASP A 643 -2.96 2.42 -11.55
N LEU A 644 -2.96 2.41 -12.88
CA LEU A 644 -4.11 2.64 -13.75
C LEU A 644 -4.54 1.35 -14.45
N SER A 645 -4.11 0.17 -13.94
CA SER A 645 -4.28 -1.11 -14.64
C SER A 645 -5.71 -1.66 -14.64
N SER A 646 -6.65 -0.90 -14.08
CA SER A 646 -8.10 -1.16 -14.07
C SER A 646 -8.84 -0.49 -15.23
N TYR A 647 -8.18 0.38 -16.01
CA TYR A 647 -8.75 1.03 -17.19
C TYR A 647 -7.90 0.79 -18.43
N THR A 648 -8.55 0.53 -19.57
CA THR A 648 -7.87 0.32 -20.85
C THR A 648 -7.74 1.64 -21.60
N VAL A 649 -6.55 1.94 -22.10
CA VAL A 649 -6.27 3.08 -22.99
C VAL A 649 -5.89 2.57 -24.38
N GLU A 650 -6.39 3.19 -25.44
CA GLU A 650 -6.05 2.73 -26.80
C GLU A 650 -4.56 2.96 -27.13
N PHE A 651 -4.03 4.14 -26.82
CA PHE A 651 -2.66 4.55 -27.11
C PHE A 651 -1.97 5.18 -25.89
N LEU A 652 -0.79 4.66 -25.54
CA LEU A 652 0.01 5.21 -24.44
C LEU A 652 1.51 5.19 -24.75
N SER A 653 2.19 6.29 -24.43
CA SER A 653 3.64 6.42 -24.57
C SER A 653 4.29 6.57 -23.19
N LEU A 654 5.49 6.03 -23.02
CA LEU A 654 6.24 6.21 -21.77
C LEU A 654 6.62 7.68 -21.53
N ALA A 655 6.81 8.48 -22.58
CA ALA A 655 7.11 9.91 -22.46
C ALA A 655 6.02 10.70 -21.73
N THR A 656 4.77 10.22 -21.74
CA THR A 656 3.66 10.81 -20.97
C THR A 656 3.97 10.89 -19.47
N PHE A 657 4.77 9.95 -18.94
CA PHE A 657 5.13 9.89 -17.53
C PHE A 657 6.47 10.56 -17.22
N LYS A 658 7.18 11.11 -18.21
CA LYS A 658 8.47 11.79 -18.02
C LYS A 658 8.44 12.90 -16.95
N PRO A 659 7.35 13.67 -16.75
CA PRO A 659 7.28 14.65 -15.67
C PRO A 659 7.30 14.05 -14.26
N LEU A 660 7.00 12.75 -14.11
CA LEU A 660 6.92 12.02 -12.85
C LEU A 660 8.29 11.43 -12.48
N ASN A 661 9.26 12.30 -12.20
CA ASN A 661 10.65 11.88 -11.96
C ASN A 661 10.84 11.00 -10.71
N GLN A 662 9.91 11.02 -9.76
CA GLN A 662 9.94 10.23 -8.51
C GLN A 662 9.22 8.88 -8.63
N LEU A 663 8.69 8.54 -9.81
CA LEU A 663 7.86 7.35 -10.00
C LEU A 663 8.70 6.08 -9.87
N LYS A 664 8.30 5.20 -8.94
CA LYS A 664 8.91 3.90 -8.63
C LYS A 664 8.06 2.73 -9.08
N TYR A 665 6.75 2.88 -9.10
CA TYR A 665 5.82 1.85 -9.54
C TYR A 665 4.87 2.40 -10.61
N LEU A 666 4.83 1.74 -11.77
CA LEU A 666 3.89 2.04 -12.85
C LEU A 666 3.16 0.76 -13.26
N ALA A 667 1.83 0.76 -13.17
CA ALA A 667 0.98 -0.27 -13.73
C ALA A 667 -0.09 0.34 -14.63
N VAL A 668 -0.15 -0.08 -15.89
CA VAL A 668 -1.08 0.46 -16.88
C VAL A 668 -1.67 -0.65 -17.74
N TRP A 669 -2.86 -0.41 -18.30
CA TRP A 669 -3.39 -1.22 -19.39
C TRP A 669 -3.53 -0.33 -20.62
N ALA A 670 -2.77 -0.66 -21.67
CA ALA A 670 -2.86 0.03 -22.95
C ALA A 670 -2.87 -0.97 -24.12
N ASP A 671 -3.77 -0.79 -25.08
CA ASP A 671 -3.85 -1.65 -26.26
C ASP A 671 -2.58 -1.54 -27.10
N LYS A 672 -2.08 -0.31 -27.27
CA LYS A 672 -0.79 0.00 -27.88
C LYS A 672 0.08 0.84 -26.94
N PHE A 673 1.19 0.26 -26.50
CA PHE A 673 2.17 0.91 -25.64
C PHE A 673 3.51 1.10 -26.37
N TYR A 674 4.07 2.32 -26.32
CA TYR A 674 5.33 2.66 -26.98
C TYR A 674 6.37 3.24 -26.02
N PHE A 675 7.63 2.93 -26.31
CA PHE A 675 8.77 3.58 -25.69
C PHE A 675 9.37 4.61 -26.66
N ASP A 676 9.37 5.88 -26.27
CA ASP A 676 9.97 6.93 -27.08
C ASP A 676 11.51 6.93 -26.97
N PRO A 677 12.23 7.25 -28.05
CA PRO A 677 13.68 7.39 -28.02
C PRO A 677 14.12 8.40 -26.94
N GLY A 678 15.02 7.98 -26.04
CA GLY A 678 15.56 8.82 -24.96
C GLY A 678 14.59 9.09 -23.80
N SER A 679 13.41 8.46 -23.77
CA SER A 679 12.50 8.53 -22.62
C SER A 679 12.72 7.34 -21.69
N HIS A 680 13.31 7.59 -20.52
CA HIS A 680 13.40 6.63 -19.43
C HIS A 680 12.92 7.26 -18.12
N LEU A 681 12.42 6.41 -17.22
CA LEU A 681 12.04 6.81 -15.87
C LEU A 681 13.20 6.43 -14.93
N PRO A 682 13.95 7.40 -14.38
CA PRO A 682 15.22 7.12 -13.70
C PRO A 682 15.07 6.36 -12.38
N HIS A 683 13.89 6.42 -11.78
CA HIS A 683 13.60 5.83 -10.46
C HIS A 683 12.66 4.63 -10.51
N ILE A 684 12.29 4.16 -11.71
CA ILE A 684 11.32 3.08 -11.83
C ILE A 684 11.91 1.77 -11.30
N GLU A 685 11.19 1.13 -10.38
CA GLU A 685 11.55 -0.15 -9.77
C GLU A 685 10.59 -1.25 -10.25
N THR A 686 9.32 -0.92 -10.52
CA THR A 686 8.32 -1.87 -11.04
C THR A 686 7.57 -1.28 -12.23
N LEU A 687 7.59 -1.98 -13.37
CA LEU A 687 6.87 -1.64 -14.59
C LEU A 687 5.93 -2.78 -15.00
N ILE A 688 4.62 -2.52 -14.98
CA ILE A 688 3.59 -3.47 -15.40
C ILE A 688 2.79 -2.84 -16.54
N VAL A 689 2.87 -3.44 -17.72
CA VAL A 689 2.13 -3.00 -18.91
C VAL A 689 1.26 -4.16 -19.37
N LYS A 690 -0.05 -4.08 -19.11
CA LYS A 690 -1.01 -5.00 -19.72
C LYS A 690 -1.30 -4.49 -21.13
N ASN A 691 -0.90 -5.23 -22.15
CA ASN A 691 -1.11 -4.85 -23.54
C ASN A 691 -1.62 -6.02 -24.36
N PHE A 692 -2.76 -5.81 -25.03
CA PHE A 692 -3.39 -6.78 -25.89
C PHE A 692 -4.29 -6.04 -26.90
N PRO A 693 -4.36 -6.46 -28.18
CA PRO A 693 -3.66 -7.59 -28.81
C PRO A 693 -2.23 -7.24 -29.29
N TYR A 694 -1.81 -5.98 -29.24
CA TYR A 694 -0.54 -5.54 -29.82
C TYR A 694 0.61 -5.72 -28.82
N GLY A 695 1.66 -6.45 -29.20
CA GLY A 695 2.88 -6.60 -28.42
C GLY A 695 3.67 -5.28 -28.28
N VAL A 696 4.41 -5.12 -27.17
CA VAL A 696 5.29 -3.97 -26.93
C VAL A 696 6.67 -4.25 -27.53
N ARG A 697 7.25 -3.26 -28.22
CA ARG A 697 8.67 -3.30 -28.62
C ARG A 697 9.52 -2.65 -27.55
N LEU A 698 10.45 -3.42 -26.98
CA LEU A 698 11.40 -2.92 -25.97
C LEU A 698 12.65 -2.36 -26.66
N PRO A 699 12.92 -1.04 -26.55
CA PRO A 699 14.12 -0.43 -27.11
C PRO A 699 15.36 -0.68 -26.23
N VAL A 700 16.53 -0.26 -26.70
CA VAL A 700 17.78 -0.31 -25.90
C VAL A 700 17.67 0.49 -24.60
N SER A 701 16.99 1.63 -24.63
CA SER A 701 16.79 2.49 -23.45
C SER A 701 16.04 1.80 -22.32
N PHE A 702 15.32 0.69 -22.58
CA PHE A 702 14.76 -0.15 -21.51
C PHE A 702 15.87 -0.76 -20.63
N LEU A 703 17.02 -1.12 -21.23
CA LEU A 703 18.18 -1.69 -20.53
C LEU A 703 18.97 -0.64 -19.74
N GLU A 704 18.65 0.65 -19.89
CA GLU A 704 19.25 1.77 -19.16
C GLU A 704 18.49 2.09 -17.86
N MET A 705 17.37 1.41 -17.58
CA MET A 705 16.58 1.60 -16.36
C MET A 705 17.24 0.88 -15.17
N GLU A 706 18.38 1.39 -14.70
CA GLU A 706 19.25 0.74 -13.71
C GLU A 706 18.55 0.31 -12.41
N LYS A 707 17.53 1.05 -11.96
CA LYS A 707 16.77 0.76 -10.74
C LYS A 707 15.64 -0.25 -10.94
N LEU A 708 15.37 -0.69 -12.17
CA LEU A 708 14.26 -1.58 -12.49
C LEU A 708 14.48 -2.97 -11.89
N ARG A 709 13.49 -3.45 -11.13
CA ARG A 709 13.51 -4.72 -10.39
C ARG A 709 12.47 -5.69 -10.93
N HIS A 710 11.28 -5.19 -11.30
CA HIS A 710 10.19 -6.01 -11.81
C HIS A 710 9.63 -5.44 -13.12
N ALA A 711 9.56 -6.28 -14.15
CA ALA A 711 8.94 -5.94 -15.42
C ALA A 711 7.96 -7.04 -15.88
N HIS A 712 6.71 -6.66 -16.12
CA HIS A 712 5.65 -7.57 -16.56
C HIS A 712 4.87 -6.96 -17.73
N PHE A 713 4.88 -7.65 -18.86
CA PHE A 713 4.16 -7.23 -20.06
C PHE A 713 2.98 -8.17 -20.35
N GLY A 714 1.98 -7.73 -21.12
CA GLY A 714 1.00 -8.63 -21.73
C GLY A 714 1.67 -9.48 -22.82
N TRP A 715 2.39 -8.80 -23.71
CA TRP A 715 3.26 -9.39 -24.73
C TRP A 715 4.39 -8.40 -25.05
N ALA A 716 5.66 -8.79 -24.97
CA ALA A 716 6.79 -7.92 -25.35
C ALA A 716 7.83 -8.64 -26.22
N VAL A 717 8.49 -7.88 -27.10
CA VAL A 717 9.57 -8.31 -27.98
C VAL A 717 10.69 -7.26 -27.94
N PHE A 718 11.94 -7.70 -27.81
CA PHE A 718 13.08 -6.78 -27.89
C PHE A 718 13.36 -6.34 -29.33
N ASP A 719 13.79 -5.09 -29.49
CA ASP A 719 14.34 -4.63 -30.75
C ASP A 719 15.65 -5.38 -31.06
N LYS A 720 15.68 -6.02 -32.23
CA LYS A 720 16.76 -6.95 -32.62
C LYS A 720 18.09 -6.24 -32.82
N GLN A 721 18.12 -5.00 -33.34
CA GLN A 721 19.40 -4.32 -33.60
C GLN A 721 20.07 -3.84 -32.30
N GLY A 722 19.29 -3.32 -31.37
CA GLY A 722 19.82 -2.65 -30.19
C GLY A 722 20.36 -3.57 -29.08
N LEU A 723 19.81 -4.77 -28.94
CA LEU A 723 20.18 -5.68 -27.83
C LEU A 723 21.59 -6.28 -27.99
N PHE A 724 22.06 -6.40 -29.23
CA PHE A 724 23.36 -7.01 -29.55
C PHE A 724 24.53 -6.02 -29.58
N GLU A 725 24.27 -4.70 -29.69
CA GLU A 725 25.32 -3.69 -29.85
C GLU A 725 25.62 -2.85 -28.59
N GLY A 726 24.69 -2.77 -27.62
CA GLY A 726 24.88 -1.94 -26.40
C GLY A 726 25.85 -2.52 -25.35
N SER A 727 26.13 -1.81 -24.27
CA SER A 727 26.89 -2.31 -23.09
C SER A 727 26.06 -2.38 -21.80
N SER A 728 24.88 -1.75 -21.78
CA SER A 728 24.02 -1.61 -20.60
C SER A 728 23.50 -2.97 -20.09
N LYS A 729 23.34 -3.07 -18.77
CA LYS A 729 22.85 -4.26 -18.05
C LYS A 729 21.84 -3.84 -17.00
N LEU A 730 20.80 -4.65 -16.82
CA LEU A 730 19.82 -4.50 -15.75
C LEU A 730 20.19 -5.42 -14.58
N GLU A 731 21.15 -4.97 -13.77
CA GLU A 731 21.69 -5.75 -12.65
C GLU A 731 20.70 -5.90 -11.49
N ASN A 732 19.76 -4.97 -11.36
CA ASN A 732 18.72 -5.01 -10.31
C ASN A 732 17.46 -5.79 -10.72
N LEU A 733 17.33 -6.17 -12.00
CA LEU A 733 16.14 -6.83 -12.51
C LEU A 733 16.03 -8.26 -11.98
N ARG A 734 14.97 -8.53 -11.23
CA ARG A 734 14.65 -9.82 -10.60
C ARG A 734 13.61 -10.60 -11.39
N ILE A 735 12.57 -9.92 -11.88
CA ILE A 735 11.44 -10.55 -12.55
C ILE A 735 11.25 -9.93 -13.93
N LEU A 736 11.25 -10.77 -14.96
CA LEU A 736 10.92 -10.41 -16.33
C LEU A 736 9.92 -11.42 -16.91
N LYS A 737 8.68 -10.99 -17.14
CA LYS A 737 7.58 -11.88 -17.57
C LYS A 737 7.02 -11.53 -18.94
N LYS A 738 6.68 -12.58 -19.70
CA LYS A 738 5.94 -12.56 -20.99
C LYS A 738 6.69 -11.87 -22.13
N ILE A 739 7.96 -12.22 -22.26
CA ILE A 739 8.77 -11.91 -23.44
C ILE A 739 8.60 -13.04 -24.46
N VAL A 740 8.38 -12.69 -25.71
CA VAL A 740 8.07 -13.63 -26.80
C VAL A 740 8.99 -13.36 -28.00
N GLY A 741 9.20 -14.37 -28.84
CA GLY A 741 9.93 -14.22 -30.11
C GLY A 741 11.44 -14.04 -29.95
N PHE A 742 11.99 -14.36 -28.78
CA PHE A 742 13.43 -14.33 -28.54
C PHE A 742 14.08 -15.64 -29.04
N PRO A 743 15.12 -15.58 -29.89
CA PRO A 743 15.77 -16.78 -30.41
C PRO A 743 16.38 -17.63 -29.27
N ILE A 744 16.06 -18.94 -29.23
CA ILE A 744 16.52 -19.87 -28.17
C ILE A 744 18.05 -19.99 -28.16
N ASP A 745 18.66 -19.91 -29.33
CA ASP A 745 20.11 -19.91 -29.56
C ASP A 745 20.83 -18.66 -29.02
N ARG A 746 20.09 -17.66 -28.53
CA ARG A 746 20.64 -16.39 -28.02
C ARG A 746 20.21 -16.05 -26.60
N LEU A 747 19.60 -16.98 -25.87
CA LEU A 747 19.19 -16.78 -24.47
C LEU A 747 20.35 -16.35 -23.56
N ASP A 748 21.57 -16.77 -23.89
CA ASP A 748 22.80 -16.38 -23.21
C ASP A 748 23.03 -14.86 -23.23
N VAL A 749 22.68 -14.18 -24.32
CA VAL A 749 22.76 -12.72 -24.43
C VAL A 749 21.79 -12.06 -23.46
N LEU A 750 20.55 -12.56 -23.37
CA LEU A 750 19.55 -12.05 -22.43
C LEU A 750 20.01 -12.24 -20.98
N SER A 751 20.52 -13.42 -20.63
CA SER A 751 21.03 -13.72 -19.30
C SER A 751 22.25 -12.87 -18.94
N ARG A 752 23.13 -12.53 -19.89
CA ARG A 752 24.25 -11.59 -19.66
C ARG A 752 23.79 -10.15 -19.44
N ARG A 753 22.67 -9.75 -20.06
CA ARG A 753 22.08 -8.41 -19.93
C ARG A 753 21.26 -8.26 -18.65
N CYS A 754 20.65 -9.36 -18.19
CA CYS A 754 19.77 -9.40 -17.01
C CYS A 754 20.25 -10.49 -16.02
N PRO A 755 21.45 -10.36 -15.44
CA PRO A 755 22.13 -11.44 -14.71
C PRO A 755 21.41 -11.89 -13.43
N SER A 756 20.60 -11.01 -12.85
CA SER A 756 19.94 -11.19 -11.55
C SER A 756 18.52 -11.75 -11.63
N THR A 757 18.06 -12.11 -12.83
CA THR A 757 16.67 -12.54 -13.03
C THR A 757 16.45 -13.97 -12.53
N THR A 758 15.52 -14.14 -11.60
CA THR A 758 15.21 -15.44 -10.97
C THR A 758 14.08 -16.20 -11.68
N SER A 759 13.33 -15.53 -12.55
CA SER A 759 12.32 -16.15 -13.39
C SER A 759 12.28 -15.52 -14.78
N HIS A 760 12.60 -16.32 -15.81
CA HIS A 760 12.25 -16.03 -17.19
C HIS A 760 10.96 -16.77 -17.53
N GLN A 761 9.82 -16.07 -17.60
CA GLN A 761 8.65 -16.61 -18.29
C GLN A 761 8.72 -16.16 -19.74
N ILE A 762 9.55 -16.86 -20.52
CA ILE A 762 9.63 -16.74 -21.98
C ILE A 762 8.65 -17.76 -22.54
N SER A 763 7.53 -17.31 -23.10
CA SER A 763 6.60 -18.21 -23.79
C SER A 763 7.05 -18.37 -25.23
N GLN A 764 7.17 -19.61 -25.69
CA GLN A 764 7.28 -19.93 -27.12
C GLN A 764 6.00 -19.42 -27.79
N GLY A 765 6.16 -18.63 -28.85
CA GLY A 765 5.04 -18.19 -29.69
C GLY A 765 4.53 -19.34 -30.54
#